data_AF-A0A9P9XZJ3-F1
#
_entry.id   AF-A0A9P9XZJ3-F1
#
_cell.length_a   1.000
_cell.length_b   1.000
_cell.length_c   1.000
_cell.angle_alpha   90.00
_cell.angle_beta   90.00
_cell.angle_gamma   90.00
#
_symmetry.space_group_name_H-M   'P 1'
#
loop_
_entity.id
_entity.type
_entity.pdbx_description
1 polymer ?
#
loop_
_entity_poly.entity_id
_entity_poly.type
_entity_poly.pdbx_seq_one_letter_code
_entity_poly.pdbx_strand_id
1 'polypeptide(L)'
;MLSAPRRSPGVPNASGKLLLYTVSTYDFTSHSKTSQIRVLSIPDGHSHLVSEDASAYDPVWIGEEEIAYFKPNERGCTALMNQNVFQPAESAERIQFFAGSLANAKAKRLDNGSVYFCCSAPTTPKGELYWPAAEPKRHSSAKIYTSLFVRHWDTWASENENSLWFGKLTKRGGKWAFESPSLTNLLANTGLSSPIPPFGGTGDFDISKDGIVFVAKDPKLNPARYTKSDLYYIPFQNGAASKDKGPQMIKTQGLRGYSMSPVFSRDGKKVAFTRMKSDQYEADRPRLLVVTDISDLDSVEEFSESQETAQWRPDSVVWGKDDQMIVVAERHGRVSLWELSARSLKEGKSKTLFQEGSVSDAKFLGDSSTLLVTSRSRIENSCYSILNTQDGSVRELSSSSKRGKSFGLSRDQCSDLWYKGAAGYDVHALVMTPSNFDKSKTYPLAFLIHGGPQSAWMDDWSTRWNPAVFAEQGYVVVCPNPAGSTGYGQDHVDAITENWGGAPYGDLVNCFDLLEKEVSYVDTKNAVALGGSYGGYMINWIQGHDLGRKFKALVCHDGIFSTLNQWATEELFFTEHDFGGTLWDNREAYEKWDPASHTGKWQTPTLVIHSELDYRLPISEGLAMFNVLQARKVPSKLLMFPDENHWVLKPENSLVWHREVLNWINHFSGNAKDSALEAEFEKMHILRATGYHGTSPAVLDAITDLAARYLSLLCEKTAGHAVHNHGDAGDYTIVEVRLALQDLGAMLPEKSLAEQEWRGEEDLRGVEEFVQWFSGDRMREIMDFAKGDMESDEMDYLSALKKRHNKTDDGKFQGTILGKPADHENEIEIEGGGGELKTIEDWISKRTGRTKDEDDEVVGDMDLA
;
A
#
# COMPACT_ATOMS: atom_id res chain seq x y z
N MET A 1 8.10 5.95 2.66
CA MET A 1 7.47 4.62 2.48
C MET A 1 5.97 4.64 2.71
N LEU A 2 5.44 5.20 3.82
CA LEU A 2 3.98 5.24 4.08
C LEU A 2 3.16 5.97 3.00
N SER A 3 3.72 7.04 2.43
CA SER A 3 3.16 7.80 1.30
C SER A 3 3.42 7.19 -0.08
N ALA A 4 4.01 5.98 -0.15
CA ALA A 4 4.27 5.33 -1.43
C ALA A 4 2.95 5.09 -2.19
N PRO A 5 2.85 5.49 -3.48
CA PRO A 5 1.65 5.26 -4.26
C PRO A 5 1.27 3.78 -4.29
N ARG A 6 0.03 3.45 -3.95
CA ARG A 6 -0.48 2.08 -4.02
C ARG A 6 -1.16 1.88 -5.36
N ARG A 7 -0.61 0.98 -6.18
CA ARG A 7 -1.21 0.59 -7.47
C ARG A 7 -2.00 -0.70 -7.30
N SER A 8 -3.17 -0.79 -7.94
CA SER A 8 -3.85 -2.07 -8.10
C SER A 8 -3.05 -3.02 -8.99
N PRO A 9 -3.36 -4.32 -9.01
CA PRO A 9 -3.01 -5.15 -10.15
C PRO A 9 -3.51 -4.53 -11.45
N GLY A 10 -2.72 -4.69 -12.51
CA GLY A 10 -3.09 -4.20 -13.82
C GLY A 10 -4.01 -5.19 -14.55
N VAL A 11 -5.08 -4.67 -15.17
CA VAL A 11 -6.05 -5.45 -15.95
C VAL A 11 -5.90 -5.12 -17.44
N PRO A 12 -5.41 -6.04 -18.29
CA PRO A 12 -5.28 -5.78 -19.71
C PRO A 12 -6.65 -5.73 -20.41
N ASN A 13 -6.77 -4.90 -21.44
CA ASN A 13 -7.92 -4.94 -22.35
C ASN A 13 -7.86 -6.20 -23.23
N ALA A 14 -8.93 -6.47 -23.99
CA ALA A 14 -9.03 -7.72 -24.77
C ALA A 14 -7.96 -7.85 -25.87
N SER A 15 -7.51 -6.74 -26.47
CA SER A 15 -6.36 -6.74 -27.39
C SER A 15 -4.99 -6.92 -26.72
N GLY A 16 -4.90 -6.80 -25.40
CA GLY A 16 -3.65 -6.91 -24.64
C GLY A 16 -2.68 -5.74 -24.85
N LYS A 17 -3.17 -4.58 -25.31
CA LYS A 17 -2.36 -3.39 -25.60
C LYS A 17 -2.45 -2.32 -24.52
N LEU A 18 -3.58 -2.25 -23.81
CA LEU A 18 -3.84 -1.27 -22.77
C LEU A 18 -3.98 -1.95 -21.43
N LEU A 19 -3.47 -1.30 -20.39
CA LEU A 19 -3.46 -1.78 -19.03
C LEU A 19 -4.21 -0.83 -18.12
N LEU A 20 -5.37 -1.24 -17.61
CA LEU A 20 -6.17 -0.48 -16.66
C LEU A 20 -5.68 -0.75 -15.23
N TYR A 21 -5.51 0.30 -14.45
CA TYR A 21 -5.13 0.19 -13.04
C TYR A 21 -5.55 1.43 -12.26
N THR A 22 -5.61 1.32 -10.94
CA THR A 22 -5.82 2.46 -10.06
C THR A 22 -4.56 2.81 -9.29
N VAL A 23 -4.45 4.07 -8.88
CA VAL A 23 -3.39 4.56 -8.01
C VAL A 23 -4.03 5.33 -6.87
N SER A 24 -3.69 4.98 -5.63
CA SER A 24 -4.07 5.79 -4.47
C SER A 24 -2.85 6.23 -3.69
N THR A 25 -2.83 7.50 -3.30
CA THR A 25 -1.72 8.10 -2.54
C THR A 25 -2.30 8.89 -1.37
N TYR A 26 -1.62 8.83 -0.24
CA TYR A 26 -1.91 9.70 0.90
C TYR A 26 -0.75 10.67 1.09
N ASP A 27 -1.07 11.95 1.19
CA ASP A 27 -0.10 13.01 1.45
C ASP A 27 -0.26 13.50 2.90
N PHE A 28 0.81 13.36 3.67
CA PHE A 28 0.88 13.77 5.07
C PHE A 28 1.03 15.29 5.24
N THR A 29 1.25 16.04 4.16
CA THR A 29 1.32 17.52 4.18
C THR A 29 -0.06 18.11 4.04
N SER A 30 -0.82 17.65 3.04
CA SER A 30 -2.20 18.08 2.82
C SER A 30 -3.23 17.29 3.63
N HIS A 31 -2.80 16.24 4.34
CA HIS A 31 -3.65 15.29 5.07
C HIS A 31 -4.78 14.68 4.21
N SER A 32 -4.52 14.54 2.90
CA SER A 32 -5.52 14.19 1.92
C SER A 32 -5.15 12.93 1.13
N LYS A 33 -6.18 12.20 0.68
CA LYS A 33 -6.04 11.04 -0.18
C LYS A 33 -6.39 11.42 -1.61
N THR A 34 -5.52 11.08 -2.56
CA THR A 34 -5.84 11.10 -3.98
C THR A 34 -6.11 9.67 -4.48
N SER A 35 -7.03 9.55 -5.43
CA SER A 35 -7.29 8.30 -6.16
C SER A 35 -7.36 8.62 -7.64
N GLN A 36 -6.72 7.78 -8.45
CA GLN A 36 -6.68 7.93 -9.89
C GLN A 36 -7.05 6.62 -10.56
N ILE A 37 -7.86 6.69 -11.61
CA ILE A 37 -8.00 5.62 -12.61
C ILE A 37 -7.05 5.98 -13.75
N ARG A 38 -6.20 5.02 -14.14
CA ARG A 38 -5.17 5.22 -15.16
C ARG A 38 -5.18 4.08 -16.16
N VAL A 39 -4.74 4.40 -17.37
CA VAL A 39 -4.43 3.41 -18.41
C VAL A 39 -2.98 3.54 -18.80
N LEU A 40 -2.27 2.43 -18.90
CA LEU A 40 -0.91 2.36 -19.43
C LEU A 40 -0.94 1.66 -20.80
N SER A 41 -0.32 2.26 -21.80
CA SER A 41 -0.10 1.65 -23.10
C SER A 41 1.15 0.75 -23.03
N ILE A 42 0.97 -0.55 -23.27
CA ILE A 42 2.05 -1.55 -23.18
C ILE A 42 3.09 -1.36 -24.30
N PRO A 43 2.71 -1.03 -25.56
CA PRO A 43 3.67 -0.81 -26.63
C PRO A 43 4.64 0.36 -26.43
N ASP A 44 4.17 1.49 -25.90
CA ASP A 44 4.97 2.71 -25.74
C ASP A 44 5.39 2.99 -24.28
N GLY A 45 4.77 2.35 -23.30
CA GLY A 45 5.07 2.49 -21.87
C GLY A 45 4.46 3.74 -21.20
N HIS A 46 3.65 4.53 -21.92
CA HIS A 46 3.06 5.75 -21.39
C HIS A 46 1.78 5.49 -20.61
N SER A 47 1.58 6.23 -19.51
CA SER A 47 0.36 6.16 -18.72
C SER A 47 -0.47 7.43 -18.79
N HIS A 48 -1.72 7.26 -19.21
CA HIS A 48 -2.75 8.28 -19.29
C HIS A 48 -3.61 8.27 -18.03
N LEU A 49 -3.97 9.46 -17.57
CA LEU A 49 -4.96 9.67 -16.53
C LEU A 49 -6.35 9.59 -17.15
N VAL A 50 -7.24 8.80 -16.53
CA VAL A 50 -8.65 8.65 -16.97
C VAL A 50 -9.58 9.41 -16.03
N SER A 51 -9.33 9.35 -14.72
CA SER A 51 -10.11 10.08 -13.72
C SER A 51 -9.27 10.33 -12.47
N GLU A 52 -9.40 11.50 -11.85
CA GLU A 52 -8.85 11.84 -10.52
C GLU A 52 -9.94 11.98 -9.46
N ASP A 53 -11.15 11.52 -9.77
CA ASP A 53 -12.23 11.52 -8.81
C ASP A 53 -11.92 10.54 -7.69
N ALA A 54 -11.61 11.07 -6.49
CA ALA A 54 -11.27 10.28 -5.31
C ALA A 54 -12.37 9.29 -4.91
N SER A 55 -13.62 9.51 -5.36
CA SER A 55 -14.76 8.66 -5.10
C SER A 55 -14.96 7.56 -6.16
N ALA A 56 -14.24 7.58 -7.29
CA ALA A 56 -14.36 6.55 -8.33
C ALA A 56 -13.62 5.26 -7.94
N TYR A 57 -14.26 4.10 -8.11
CA TYR A 57 -13.68 2.79 -7.78
C TYR A 57 -14.18 1.66 -8.70
N ASP A 58 -13.54 0.49 -8.58
CA ASP A 58 -13.77 -0.74 -9.35
C ASP A 58 -13.93 -0.54 -10.87
N PRO A 59 -12.93 0.06 -11.54
CA PRO A 59 -12.98 0.20 -12.98
C PRO A 59 -12.80 -1.15 -13.68
N VAL A 60 -13.60 -1.41 -14.72
CA VAL A 60 -13.58 -2.64 -15.52
C VAL A 60 -13.74 -2.32 -17.00
N TRP A 61 -13.04 -3.07 -17.87
CA TRP A 61 -13.21 -2.95 -19.32
C TRP A 61 -14.60 -3.40 -19.77
N ILE A 62 -15.27 -2.56 -20.55
CA ILE A 62 -16.53 -2.88 -21.26
C ILE A 62 -16.41 -2.74 -22.78
N GLY A 63 -15.28 -2.21 -23.26
CA GLY A 63 -14.87 -2.18 -24.67
C GLY A 63 -13.35 -2.26 -24.81
N GLU A 64 -12.81 -2.04 -26.01
CA GLU A 64 -11.35 -1.98 -26.22
C GLU A 64 -10.71 -0.77 -25.54
N GLU A 65 -11.44 0.34 -25.50
CA GLU A 65 -10.99 1.64 -24.99
C GLU A 65 -12.03 2.27 -24.05
N GLU A 66 -13.08 1.51 -23.69
CA GLU A 66 -14.16 1.97 -22.84
C GLU A 66 -14.16 1.18 -21.53
N ILE A 67 -14.23 1.89 -20.41
CA ILE A 67 -14.35 1.32 -19.07
C ILE A 67 -15.69 1.68 -18.45
N ALA A 68 -16.14 0.84 -17.51
CA ALA A 68 -17.17 1.19 -16.55
C ALA A 68 -16.57 1.24 -15.15
N TYR A 69 -17.07 2.14 -14.29
CA TYR A 69 -16.63 2.24 -12.89
C TYR A 69 -17.76 2.75 -12.01
N PHE A 70 -17.65 2.52 -10.71
CA PHE A 70 -18.63 3.00 -9.73
C PHE A 70 -18.25 4.36 -9.18
N LYS A 71 -19.27 5.18 -8.91
CA LYS A 71 -19.16 6.45 -8.20
C LYS A 71 -20.28 6.54 -7.14
N PRO A 72 -19.95 6.64 -5.85
CA PRO A 72 -20.95 6.81 -4.81
C PRO A 72 -21.52 8.23 -4.85
N ASN A 73 -22.71 8.42 -4.29
CA ASN A 73 -23.28 9.74 -4.09
C ASN A 73 -23.76 9.94 -2.64
N GLU A 74 -24.09 11.18 -2.30
CA GLU A 74 -24.42 11.60 -0.92
C GLU A 74 -25.67 10.93 -0.33
N ARG A 75 -26.51 10.26 -1.15
CA ARG A 75 -27.75 9.61 -0.69
C ARG A 75 -27.61 8.10 -0.52
N GLY A 76 -26.38 7.57 -0.48
CA GLY A 76 -26.14 6.13 -0.40
C GLY A 76 -26.54 5.39 -1.67
N CYS A 77 -26.54 6.06 -2.81
CA CYS A 77 -26.71 5.44 -4.12
C CYS A 77 -25.37 5.34 -4.84
N THR A 78 -25.29 4.43 -5.80
CA THR A 78 -24.13 4.24 -6.66
C THR A 78 -24.49 4.54 -8.10
N ALA A 79 -23.71 5.37 -8.77
CA ALA A 79 -23.75 5.56 -10.21
C ALA A 79 -22.79 4.56 -10.87
N LEU A 80 -23.26 3.88 -11.91
CA LEU A 80 -22.37 3.22 -12.87
C LEU A 80 -22.05 4.21 -13.99
N MET A 81 -20.77 4.51 -14.16
CA MET A 81 -20.24 5.45 -15.15
C MET A 81 -19.60 4.70 -16.31
N ASN A 82 -19.57 5.28 -17.49
CA ASN A 82 -18.78 4.89 -18.65
C ASN A 82 -17.76 6.00 -18.96
N GLN A 83 -16.56 5.61 -19.37
CA GLN A 83 -15.54 6.54 -19.86
C GLN A 83 -14.73 5.89 -20.98
N ASN A 84 -14.49 6.62 -22.07
CA ASN A 84 -13.42 6.28 -23.01
C ASN A 84 -12.08 6.75 -22.43
N VAL A 85 -11.10 5.85 -22.36
CA VAL A 85 -9.86 6.07 -21.60
C VAL A 85 -8.91 7.11 -22.19
N PHE A 86 -9.16 7.57 -23.43
CA PHE A 86 -8.40 8.62 -24.10
C PHE A 86 -9.15 9.93 -24.24
N GLN A 87 -10.43 9.97 -23.86
CA GLN A 87 -11.22 11.19 -23.84
C GLN A 87 -11.07 11.92 -22.49
N PRO A 88 -11.25 13.25 -22.44
CA PRO A 88 -11.22 14.01 -21.19
C PRO A 88 -12.23 13.47 -20.16
N ALA A 89 -11.93 13.61 -18.86
CA ALA A 89 -12.76 13.08 -17.78
C ALA A 89 -14.19 13.66 -17.78
N GLU A 90 -14.39 14.87 -18.33
CA GLU A 90 -15.69 15.53 -18.49
C GLU A 90 -16.61 14.79 -19.49
N SER A 91 -16.06 13.91 -20.32
CA SER A 91 -16.83 13.07 -21.25
C SER A 91 -17.48 11.85 -20.58
N ALA A 92 -17.26 11.65 -19.27
CA ALA A 92 -17.84 10.52 -18.53
C ALA A 92 -19.37 10.52 -18.60
N GLU A 93 -19.94 9.43 -19.06
CA GLU A 93 -21.39 9.27 -19.18
C GLU A 93 -21.93 8.35 -18.08
N ARG A 94 -23.02 8.75 -17.43
CA ARG A 94 -23.72 7.86 -16.50
C ARG A 94 -24.52 6.83 -17.27
N ILE A 95 -24.28 5.54 -17.00
CA ILE A 95 -25.10 4.42 -17.49
C ILE A 95 -26.41 4.37 -16.69
N GLN A 96 -26.33 4.22 -15.36
CA GLN A 96 -27.51 4.07 -14.50
C GLN A 96 -27.18 4.40 -13.03
N PHE A 97 -28.22 4.75 -12.24
CA PHE A 97 -28.15 4.85 -10.77
C PHE A 97 -28.80 3.64 -10.10
N PHE A 98 -28.23 3.22 -8.98
CA PHE A 98 -28.72 2.15 -8.12
C PHE A 98 -28.83 2.65 -6.66
N ALA A 99 -29.92 2.32 -5.98
CA ALA A 99 -30.13 2.67 -4.58
C ALA A 99 -29.42 1.63 -3.70
N GLY A 100 -28.24 1.97 -3.17
CA GLY A 100 -27.35 1.06 -2.47
C GLY A 100 -25.91 1.13 -2.98
N SER A 101 -25.01 0.48 -2.24
CA SER A 101 -23.59 0.38 -2.57
C SER A 101 -23.34 -0.85 -3.45
N LEU A 102 -22.70 -0.66 -4.61
CA LEU A 102 -22.24 -1.74 -5.48
C LEU A 102 -20.72 -1.86 -5.38
N ALA A 103 -20.18 -3.07 -5.52
CA ALA A 103 -18.73 -3.31 -5.54
C ALA A 103 -18.40 -4.57 -6.34
N ASN A 104 -17.12 -4.87 -6.52
CA ASN A 104 -16.60 -6.07 -7.16
C ASN A 104 -17.11 -6.24 -8.60
N ALA A 105 -16.93 -5.24 -9.47
CA ALA A 105 -17.39 -5.34 -10.86
C ALA A 105 -16.58 -6.36 -11.68
N LYS A 106 -17.28 -7.21 -12.44
CA LYS A 106 -16.74 -8.04 -13.52
C LYS A 106 -17.57 -7.87 -14.79
N ALA A 107 -16.88 -7.91 -15.92
CA ALA A 107 -17.52 -7.77 -17.23
C ALA A 107 -17.01 -8.85 -18.20
N LYS A 108 -17.92 -9.39 -19.01
CA LYS A 108 -17.62 -10.31 -20.11
C LYS A 108 -18.22 -9.78 -21.40
N ARG A 109 -17.36 -9.38 -22.33
CA ARG A 109 -17.77 -8.97 -23.69
C ARG A 109 -18.20 -10.19 -24.51
N LEU A 110 -19.26 -10.01 -25.29
CA LEU A 110 -19.83 -11.00 -26.21
C LEU A 110 -19.51 -10.65 -27.67
N ASP A 111 -19.60 -11.65 -28.55
CA ASP A 111 -19.26 -11.52 -29.98
C ASP A 111 -20.12 -10.47 -30.70
N ASN A 112 -21.36 -10.27 -30.24
CA ASN A 112 -22.29 -9.27 -30.76
C ASN A 112 -22.04 -7.84 -30.22
N GLY A 113 -20.98 -7.63 -29.44
CA GLY A 113 -20.63 -6.33 -28.85
C GLY A 113 -21.38 -5.95 -27.57
N SER A 114 -22.33 -6.77 -27.10
CA SER A 114 -22.93 -6.59 -25.78
C SER A 114 -22.00 -7.11 -24.67
N VAL A 115 -22.28 -6.73 -23.43
CA VAL A 115 -21.45 -7.06 -22.27
C VAL A 115 -22.32 -7.64 -21.16
N TYR A 116 -21.98 -8.82 -20.67
CA TYR A 116 -22.49 -9.28 -19.38
C TYR A 116 -21.73 -8.57 -18.27
N PHE A 117 -22.48 -8.02 -17.32
CA PHE A 117 -21.96 -7.27 -16.19
C PHE A 117 -22.45 -7.93 -14.90
N CYS A 118 -21.52 -8.23 -14.00
CA CYS A 118 -21.82 -8.74 -12.68
C CYS A 118 -21.13 -7.86 -11.63
N CYS A 119 -21.83 -7.59 -10.53
CA CYS A 119 -21.25 -6.95 -9.36
C CYS A 119 -21.82 -7.60 -8.09
N SER A 120 -21.33 -7.17 -6.94
CA SER A 120 -21.83 -7.57 -5.64
C SER A 120 -22.45 -6.38 -4.93
N ALA A 121 -23.45 -6.64 -4.08
CA ALA A 121 -23.99 -5.65 -3.16
C ALA A 121 -24.71 -6.33 -1.99
N PRO A 122 -24.75 -5.69 -0.81
CA PRO A 122 -25.59 -6.16 0.28
C PRO A 122 -27.07 -6.22 -0.14
N THR A 123 -27.77 -7.25 0.32
CA THR A 123 -29.19 -7.49 0.01
C THR A 123 -29.98 -7.68 1.29
N THR A 124 -31.24 -7.21 1.28
CA THR A 124 -32.17 -7.45 2.39
C THR A 124 -32.60 -8.92 2.44
N PRO A 125 -33.19 -9.40 3.55
CA PRO A 125 -33.76 -10.75 3.62
C PRO A 125 -34.80 -11.06 2.53
N LYS A 126 -35.36 -10.05 1.87
CA LYS A 126 -36.31 -10.18 0.74
C LYS A 126 -35.63 -10.33 -0.62
N GLY A 127 -34.30 -10.24 -0.69
CA GLY A 127 -33.53 -10.26 -1.94
C GLY A 127 -33.49 -8.91 -2.67
N GLU A 128 -33.88 -7.82 -2.02
CA GLU A 128 -33.82 -6.47 -2.58
C GLU A 128 -32.44 -5.84 -2.32
N LEU A 129 -32.03 -4.89 -3.17
CA LEU A 129 -30.79 -4.16 -2.97
C LEU A 129 -30.87 -3.37 -1.67
N TYR A 130 -29.92 -3.58 -0.76
CA TYR A 130 -29.92 -2.91 0.53
C TYR A 130 -29.53 -1.45 0.36
N TRP A 131 -30.40 -0.55 0.82
CA TRP A 131 -30.20 0.89 0.76
C TRP A 131 -30.27 1.49 2.17
N PRO A 132 -29.12 1.79 2.80
CA PRO A 132 -29.08 2.30 4.17
C PRO A 132 -29.93 3.55 4.40
N ALA A 133 -30.06 4.44 3.40
CA ALA A 133 -30.83 5.68 3.55
C ALA A 133 -32.35 5.47 3.59
N ALA A 134 -32.85 4.28 3.22
CA ALA A 134 -34.24 3.89 3.41
C ALA A 134 -34.50 3.24 4.78
N GLU A 135 -33.47 2.93 5.57
CA GLU A 135 -33.69 2.34 6.88
C GLU A 135 -34.40 3.33 7.81
N PRO A 136 -35.45 2.88 8.54
CA PRO A 136 -36.04 3.67 9.59
C PRO A 136 -34.97 4.05 10.62
N LYS A 137 -34.92 5.34 10.98
CA LYS A 137 -34.04 5.82 12.06
C LYS A 137 -34.34 5.07 13.35
N ARG A 138 -33.36 4.31 13.85
CA ARG A 138 -33.47 3.61 15.12
C ARG A 138 -33.23 4.59 16.26
N HIS A 139 -34.05 4.53 17.31
CA HIS A 139 -33.87 5.33 18.54
C HIS A 139 -32.90 4.68 19.55
N SER A 140 -32.49 3.44 19.31
CA SER A 140 -31.56 2.69 20.14
C SER A 140 -30.48 2.04 19.28
N SER A 141 -29.25 1.99 19.80
CA SER A 141 -28.11 1.29 19.20
C SER A 141 -28.00 -0.18 19.65
N ALA A 142 -28.91 -0.65 20.50
CA ALA A 142 -28.90 -2.02 21.01
C ALA A 142 -28.96 -3.05 19.87
N LYS A 143 -28.12 -4.09 19.96
CA LYS A 143 -28.08 -5.21 19.03
C LYS A 143 -28.44 -6.49 19.77
N ILE A 144 -29.30 -7.30 19.17
CA ILE A 144 -29.79 -8.55 19.76
C ILE A 144 -29.44 -9.68 18.80
N TYR A 145 -28.71 -10.66 19.30
CA TYR A 145 -28.28 -11.83 18.56
C TYR A 145 -28.72 -13.09 19.30
N THR A 146 -29.21 -14.09 18.56
CA THR A 146 -29.68 -15.38 19.12
C THR A 146 -28.89 -16.58 18.59
N SER A 147 -27.91 -16.34 17.73
CA SER A 147 -27.01 -17.35 17.18
C SER A 147 -25.64 -16.75 16.88
N LEU A 148 -24.60 -17.58 16.84
CA LEU A 148 -23.37 -17.24 16.10
C LEU A 148 -23.74 -17.12 14.62
N PHE A 149 -23.22 -16.16 13.87
CA PHE A 149 -21.97 -15.43 14.03
C PHE A 149 -22.23 -13.93 14.25
N VAL A 150 -21.89 -13.40 15.44
CA VAL A 150 -22.41 -12.08 15.89
C VAL A 150 -21.62 -10.88 15.39
N ARG A 151 -20.34 -11.07 15.05
CA ARG A 151 -19.41 -10.05 14.55
C ARG A 151 -18.30 -10.74 13.76
N HIS A 152 -17.60 -10.01 12.90
CA HIS A 152 -16.49 -10.51 12.09
C HIS A 152 -15.44 -9.40 11.95
N TRP A 153 -14.20 -9.63 12.42
CA TRP A 153 -13.07 -8.69 12.44
C TRP A 153 -13.26 -7.35 13.17
N ASP A 154 -14.12 -6.48 12.65
CA ASP A 154 -14.38 -5.12 13.15
C ASP A 154 -15.85 -4.70 13.01
N THR A 155 -16.67 -5.58 12.43
CA THR A 155 -18.04 -5.29 12.04
C THR A 155 -18.98 -6.26 12.74
N TRP A 156 -20.03 -5.72 13.32
CA TRP A 156 -21.13 -6.50 13.88
C TRP A 156 -22.02 -7.04 12.77
N ALA A 157 -22.41 -8.30 12.86
CA ALA A 157 -23.26 -8.94 11.85
C ALA A 157 -24.59 -8.19 11.69
N SER A 158 -25.07 -8.16 10.45
CA SER A 158 -26.34 -7.57 10.06
C SER A 158 -27.21 -8.62 9.37
N GLU A 159 -28.52 -8.38 9.28
CA GLU A 159 -29.42 -9.27 8.50
C GLU A 159 -29.23 -9.16 6.99
N ASN A 160 -28.48 -8.16 6.53
CA ASN A 160 -28.16 -7.95 5.13
C ASN A 160 -26.85 -8.67 4.79
N GLU A 161 -26.87 -9.47 3.73
CA GLU A 161 -25.74 -10.29 3.28
C GLU A 161 -25.34 -9.93 1.85
N ASN A 162 -24.14 -10.32 1.41
CA ASN A 162 -23.70 -10.03 0.05
C ASN A 162 -24.43 -10.90 -0.97
N SER A 163 -24.87 -10.30 -2.08
CA SER A 163 -25.36 -11.03 -3.23
C SER A 163 -24.71 -10.59 -4.53
N LEU A 164 -24.73 -11.48 -5.53
CA LEU A 164 -24.30 -11.21 -6.89
C LEU A 164 -25.47 -10.67 -7.72
N TRP A 165 -25.23 -9.57 -8.42
CA TRP A 165 -26.19 -8.85 -9.26
C TRP A 165 -25.73 -8.87 -10.71
N PHE A 166 -26.56 -9.44 -11.58
CA PHE A 166 -26.23 -9.64 -12.99
C PHE A 166 -27.12 -8.80 -13.91
N GLY A 167 -26.52 -8.24 -14.95
CA GLY A 167 -27.22 -7.54 -16.02
C GLY A 167 -26.49 -7.64 -17.36
N LYS A 168 -27.17 -7.21 -18.43
CA LYS A 168 -26.61 -7.17 -19.78
C LYS A 168 -26.60 -5.74 -20.30
N LEU A 169 -25.41 -5.23 -20.63
CA LEU A 169 -25.19 -3.92 -21.21
C LEU A 169 -25.19 -4.02 -22.75
N THR A 170 -25.87 -3.07 -23.39
CA THR A 170 -25.88 -2.89 -24.84
C THR A 170 -25.62 -1.43 -25.20
N LYS A 171 -25.04 -1.21 -26.39
CA LYS A 171 -24.82 0.14 -26.91
C LYS A 171 -26.01 0.53 -27.81
N ARG A 172 -26.75 1.58 -27.44
CA ARG A 172 -27.90 2.11 -28.20
C ARG A 172 -27.65 3.59 -28.47
N GLY A 173 -27.64 3.99 -29.74
CA GLY A 173 -27.34 5.39 -30.12
C GLY A 173 -25.98 5.89 -29.62
N GLY A 174 -24.97 5.00 -29.56
CA GLY A 174 -23.64 5.32 -29.06
C GLY A 174 -23.47 5.30 -27.54
N LYS A 175 -24.56 5.12 -26.77
CA LYS A 175 -24.52 5.11 -25.30
C LYS A 175 -24.77 3.73 -24.72
N TRP A 176 -24.13 3.42 -23.59
CA TRP A 176 -24.35 2.17 -22.88
C TRP A 176 -25.61 2.23 -22.02
N ALA A 177 -26.42 1.17 -22.09
CA ALA A 177 -27.60 0.99 -21.26
C ALA A 177 -27.81 -0.49 -20.95
N PHE A 178 -28.40 -0.77 -19.80
CA PHE A 178 -28.84 -2.13 -19.48
C PHE A 178 -30.07 -2.54 -20.30
N GLU A 179 -30.14 -3.82 -20.67
CA GLU A 179 -31.41 -4.46 -21.03
C GLU A 179 -32.32 -4.57 -19.80
N SER A 180 -33.63 -4.66 -20.01
CA SER A 180 -34.59 -4.76 -18.90
C SER A 180 -34.81 -6.24 -18.50
N PRO A 181 -34.80 -6.59 -17.21
CA PRO A 181 -34.50 -5.72 -16.05
C PRO A 181 -32.99 -5.41 -15.93
N SER A 182 -32.64 -4.27 -15.33
CA SER A 182 -31.26 -3.77 -15.34
C SER A 182 -30.26 -4.67 -14.62
N LEU A 183 -30.53 -4.98 -13.34
CA LEU A 183 -29.76 -5.93 -12.55
C LEU A 183 -30.72 -6.90 -11.87
N THR A 184 -30.36 -8.17 -11.87
CA THR A 184 -31.09 -9.27 -11.23
C THR A 184 -30.24 -9.87 -10.12
N ASN A 185 -30.82 -9.98 -8.92
CA ASN A 185 -30.20 -10.68 -7.80
C ASN A 185 -30.15 -12.19 -8.09
N LEU A 186 -28.95 -12.75 -8.18
CA LEU A 186 -28.75 -14.16 -8.50
C LEU A 186 -28.96 -15.10 -7.31
N LEU A 187 -28.84 -14.60 -6.08
CA LEU A 187 -28.89 -15.41 -4.85
C LEU A 187 -30.16 -15.17 -4.02
N ALA A 188 -31.11 -14.40 -4.54
CA ALA A 188 -32.37 -14.12 -3.85
C ALA A 188 -33.09 -15.43 -3.45
N ASN A 189 -33.47 -15.52 -2.17
CA ASN A 189 -34.16 -16.67 -1.59
C ASN A 189 -33.37 -18.00 -1.60
N THR A 190 -32.05 -17.96 -1.79
CA THR A 190 -31.21 -19.17 -1.78
C THR A 190 -30.56 -19.46 -0.42
N GLY A 191 -30.43 -18.43 0.42
CA GLY A 191 -29.62 -18.47 1.65
C GLY A 191 -28.10 -18.43 1.40
N LEU A 192 -27.66 -18.35 0.14
CA LEU A 192 -26.26 -18.22 -0.21
C LEU A 192 -25.85 -16.74 -0.23
N SER A 193 -24.65 -16.47 0.27
CA SER A 193 -24.01 -15.15 0.22
C SER A 193 -22.66 -15.24 -0.48
N SER A 194 -22.44 -14.33 -1.42
CA SER A 194 -21.18 -14.19 -2.16
C SER A 194 -21.01 -12.75 -2.63
N PRO A 195 -19.79 -12.18 -2.60
CA PRO A 195 -18.54 -12.73 -2.06
C PRO A 195 -18.57 -12.96 -0.54
N ILE A 196 -17.71 -13.86 -0.04
CA ILE A 196 -17.67 -14.27 1.38
C ILE A 196 -16.92 -13.20 2.21
N PRO A 197 -17.57 -12.47 3.13
CA PRO A 197 -16.90 -11.45 3.94
C PRO A 197 -15.83 -12.05 4.88
N PRO A 198 -14.83 -11.24 5.29
CA PRO A 198 -14.64 -9.82 4.97
C PRO A 198 -13.70 -9.61 3.78
N PHE A 199 -12.99 -10.65 3.36
CA PHE A 199 -11.94 -10.57 2.33
C PHE A 199 -12.42 -10.99 0.94
N GLY A 200 -13.61 -11.60 0.83
CA GLY A 200 -14.19 -11.98 -0.43
C GLY A 200 -14.44 -10.78 -1.34
N GLY A 201 -14.17 -10.98 -2.63
CA GLY A 201 -14.33 -9.94 -3.64
C GLY A 201 -14.45 -10.53 -5.04
N THR A 202 -13.83 -9.89 -6.03
CA THR A 202 -13.80 -10.39 -7.42
C THR A 202 -13.11 -11.74 -7.60
N GLY A 203 -12.33 -12.21 -6.61
CA GLY A 203 -11.76 -13.55 -6.58
C GLY A 203 -12.78 -14.66 -6.32
N ASP A 204 -13.96 -14.35 -5.77
CA ASP A 204 -14.92 -15.37 -5.31
C ASP A 204 -15.87 -15.85 -6.41
N PHE A 205 -15.88 -15.21 -7.58
CA PHE A 205 -16.77 -15.55 -8.68
C PHE A 205 -16.15 -15.21 -10.02
N ASP A 206 -16.58 -15.89 -11.08
CA ASP A 206 -16.16 -15.58 -12.44
C ASP A 206 -17.29 -15.79 -13.44
N ILE A 207 -17.22 -15.09 -14.57
CA ILE A 207 -18.32 -15.02 -15.54
C ILE A 207 -17.85 -15.41 -16.95
N SER A 208 -18.60 -16.31 -17.57
CA SER A 208 -18.44 -16.71 -18.97
C SER A 208 -19.66 -16.27 -19.80
N LYS A 209 -19.66 -16.63 -21.09
CA LYS A 209 -20.82 -16.43 -21.96
C LYS A 209 -21.97 -17.40 -21.64
N ASP A 210 -21.65 -18.53 -21.00
CA ASP A 210 -22.57 -19.64 -20.76
C ASP A 210 -23.04 -19.71 -19.30
N GLY A 211 -22.47 -18.92 -18.40
CA GLY A 211 -22.91 -18.85 -17.00
C GLY A 211 -21.96 -18.13 -16.08
N ILE A 212 -22.23 -18.25 -14.78
CA ILE A 212 -21.41 -17.69 -13.69
C ILE A 212 -21.09 -18.80 -12.69
N VAL A 213 -19.85 -18.81 -12.21
CA VAL A 213 -19.45 -19.62 -11.05
C VAL A 213 -19.11 -18.74 -9.88
N PHE A 214 -19.38 -19.20 -8.66
CA PHE A 214 -19.08 -18.46 -7.43
C PHE A 214 -18.90 -19.40 -6.24
N VAL A 215 -18.21 -18.93 -5.20
CA VAL A 215 -18.09 -19.63 -3.92
C VAL A 215 -19.01 -19.01 -2.87
N ALA A 216 -19.61 -19.85 -2.03
CA ALA A 216 -20.43 -19.41 -0.91
C ALA A 216 -20.28 -20.39 0.27
N LYS A 217 -20.39 -19.89 1.51
CA LYS A 217 -20.43 -20.74 2.71
C LYS A 217 -21.67 -21.65 2.68
N ASP A 218 -21.58 -22.81 3.31
CA ASP A 218 -22.74 -23.70 3.46
C ASP A 218 -23.76 -23.06 4.42
N PRO A 219 -24.98 -22.72 3.96
CA PRO A 219 -25.98 -22.03 4.78
C PRO A 219 -26.55 -22.90 5.91
N LYS A 220 -26.26 -24.21 5.92
CA LYS A 220 -26.71 -25.15 6.96
C LYS A 220 -25.72 -25.29 8.11
N LEU A 221 -24.48 -24.84 7.93
CA LEU A 221 -23.45 -24.92 8.95
C LEU A 221 -23.26 -23.57 9.64
N ASN A 222 -22.80 -23.62 10.89
CA ASN A 222 -22.48 -22.41 11.61
C ASN A 222 -21.14 -21.85 11.11
N PRO A 223 -21.09 -20.65 10.50
CA PRO A 223 -19.88 -20.13 9.89
C PRO A 223 -18.78 -19.78 10.90
N ALA A 224 -19.10 -19.67 12.20
CA ALA A 224 -18.13 -19.50 13.26
C ALA A 224 -17.38 -20.80 13.59
N ARG A 225 -18.01 -21.97 13.38
CA ARG A 225 -17.46 -23.28 13.76
C ARG A 225 -17.00 -24.13 12.58
N TYR A 226 -17.28 -23.69 11.35
CA TYR A 226 -16.91 -24.41 10.13
C TYR A 226 -16.39 -23.46 9.05
N THR A 227 -15.38 -23.93 8.32
CA THR A 227 -14.75 -23.27 7.18
C THR A 227 -15.40 -23.63 5.84
N LYS A 228 -16.30 -24.62 5.82
CA LYS A 228 -16.90 -25.13 4.59
C LYS A 228 -17.51 -24.03 3.72
N SER A 229 -16.98 -23.91 2.50
CA SER A 229 -17.61 -23.22 1.38
C SER A 229 -17.66 -24.16 0.18
N ASP A 230 -18.58 -23.94 -0.75
CA ASP A 230 -18.75 -24.76 -1.94
C ASP A 230 -18.74 -23.89 -3.20
N LEU A 231 -18.35 -24.51 -4.32
CA LEU A 231 -18.44 -23.91 -5.65
C LEU A 231 -19.84 -24.14 -6.22
N TYR A 232 -20.44 -23.08 -6.75
CA TYR A 232 -21.75 -23.11 -7.38
C TYR A 232 -21.65 -22.63 -8.83
N TYR A 233 -22.52 -23.15 -9.69
CA TYR A 233 -22.70 -22.72 -11.08
C TYR A 233 -24.15 -22.31 -11.33
N ILE A 234 -24.35 -21.22 -12.07
CA ILE A 234 -25.65 -20.82 -12.62
C ILE A 234 -25.50 -20.69 -14.14
N PRO A 235 -26.20 -21.51 -14.94
CA PRO A 235 -26.16 -21.42 -16.39
C PRO A 235 -26.92 -20.19 -16.90
N PHE A 236 -26.44 -19.63 -18.00
CA PHE A 236 -27.16 -18.60 -18.76
C PHE A 236 -27.99 -19.23 -19.87
N GLN A 237 -29.22 -18.75 -20.02
CA GLN A 237 -30.17 -19.17 -21.04
C GLN A 237 -30.80 -17.91 -21.67
N ASN A 238 -30.76 -17.83 -23.00
CA ASN A 238 -31.32 -16.71 -23.77
C ASN A 238 -30.82 -15.32 -23.31
N GLY A 239 -29.56 -15.21 -22.89
CA GLY A 239 -28.97 -13.93 -22.48
C GLY A 239 -29.20 -13.53 -21.02
N ALA A 240 -29.77 -14.40 -20.19
CA ALA A 240 -30.02 -14.15 -18.77
C ALA A 240 -29.67 -15.37 -17.92
N ALA A 241 -29.51 -15.18 -16.60
CA ALA A 241 -29.43 -16.29 -15.65
C ALA A 241 -30.68 -17.18 -15.72
N SER A 242 -30.48 -18.50 -15.76
CA SER A 242 -31.58 -19.46 -15.82
C SER A 242 -32.43 -19.35 -14.56
N LYS A 243 -33.74 -19.11 -14.74
CA LYS A 243 -34.70 -19.10 -13.65
C LYS A 243 -35.07 -20.52 -13.20
N ASP A 244 -35.03 -21.48 -14.12
CA ASP A 244 -35.37 -22.89 -13.86
C ASP A 244 -34.22 -23.63 -13.20
N LYS A 245 -32.98 -23.23 -13.49
CA LYS A 245 -31.74 -23.78 -12.92
C LYS A 245 -31.05 -22.70 -12.11
N GLY A 246 -31.50 -22.52 -10.86
CA GLY A 246 -30.81 -21.68 -9.86
C GLY A 246 -29.42 -22.23 -9.50
N PRO A 247 -28.76 -21.73 -8.44
CA PRO A 247 -27.42 -22.18 -8.05
C PRO A 247 -27.29 -23.71 -7.92
N GLN A 248 -26.36 -24.29 -8.68
CA GLN A 248 -26.06 -25.72 -8.67
C GLN A 248 -24.70 -25.95 -7.99
N MET A 249 -24.70 -26.64 -6.85
CA MET A 249 -23.47 -26.98 -6.13
C MET A 249 -22.65 -28.02 -6.89
N ILE A 250 -21.35 -27.75 -7.07
CA ILE A 250 -20.38 -28.66 -7.67
C ILE A 250 -19.80 -29.56 -6.58
N LYS A 251 -19.94 -30.88 -6.75
CA LYS A 251 -19.49 -31.86 -5.77
C LYS A 251 -18.01 -32.16 -5.95
N THR A 252 -17.30 -32.25 -4.83
CA THR A 252 -15.87 -32.57 -4.79
C THR A 252 -15.67 -33.77 -3.89
N GLN A 253 -15.03 -34.83 -4.41
CA GLN A 253 -15.04 -36.16 -3.83
C GLN A 253 -14.28 -36.23 -2.48
N GLY A 254 -14.96 -35.87 -1.39
CA GLY A 254 -14.42 -35.94 -0.02
C GLY A 254 -13.73 -34.67 0.49
N LEU A 255 -13.52 -33.67 -0.38
CA LEU A 255 -13.03 -32.34 0.03
C LEU A 255 -14.19 -31.50 0.57
N ARG A 256 -14.05 -30.93 1.77
CA ARG A 256 -15.16 -30.25 2.47
C ARG A 256 -14.83 -28.86 3.01
N GLY A 257 -13.58 -28.39 2.85
CA GLY A 257 -13.15 -27.08 3.33
C GLY A 257 -13.44 -25.93 2.38
N TYR A 258 -12.67 -24.85 2.52
CA TYR A 258 -12.78 -23.67 1.67
C TYR A 258 -12.62 -24.02 0.19
N SER A 259 -13.58 -23.64 -0.64
CA SER A 259 -13.42 -23.44 -2.07
C SER A 259 -13.04 -21.99 -2.36
N MET A 260 -12.08 -21.78 -3.25
CA MET A 260 -11.53 -20.44 -3.55
C MET A 260 -11.16 -20.27 -5.03
N SER A 261 -11.08 -19.01 -5.46
CA SER A 261 -10.57 -18.55 -6.76
C SER A 261 -11.10 -19.32 -7.98
N PRO A 262 -12.43 -19.50 -8.15
CA PRO A 262 -12.96 -20.14 -9.36
C PRO A 262 -12.72 -19.27 -10.60
N VAL A 263 -12.24 -19.89 -11.68
CA VAL A 263 -11.96 -19.20 -12.95
C VAL A 263 -12.36 -20.07 -14.15
N PHE A 264 -13.06 -19.46 -15.11
CA PHE A 264 -13.39 -20.14 -16.35
C PHE A 264 -12.19 -20.27 -17.28
N SER A 265 -12.11 -21.39 -18.01
CA SER A 265 -11.28 -21.48 -19.20
C SER A 265 -11.70 -20.44 -20.24
N ARG A 266 -10.80 -20.10 -21.16
CA ARG A 266 -11.05 -19.08 -22.18
C ARG A 266 -12.31 -19.33 -23.00
N ASP A 267 -12.60 -20.59 -23.29
CA ASP A 267 -13.79 -21.02 -24.05
C ASP A 267 -15.07 -21.12 -23.19
N GLY A 268 -14.95 -21.00 -21.86
CA GLY A 268 -16.05 -21.06 -20.90
C GLY A 268 -16.49 -22.47 -20.52
N LYS A 269 -15.83 -23.52 -21.03
CA LYS A 269 -16.27 -24.92 -20.88
C LYS A 269 -15.68 -25.63 -19.66
N LYS A 270 -14.61 -25.12 -19.08
CA LYS A 270 -13.94 -25.68 -17.90
C LYS A 270 -13.86 -24.64 -16.81
N VAL A 271 -13.75 -25.09 -15.56
CA VAL A 271 -13.55 -24.22 -14.41
C VAL A 271 -12.42 -24.78 -13.57
N ALA A 272 -11.38 -23.98 -13.32
CA ALA A 272 -10.36 -24.29 -12.32
C ALA A 272 -10.70 -23.57 -11.02
N PHE A 273 -10.43 -24.21 -9.89
CA PHE A 273 -10.60 -23.64 -8.56
C PHE A 273 -9.72 -24.40 -7.56
N THR A 274 -9.55 -23.85 -6.36
CA THR A 274 -8.86 -24.57 -5.29
C THR A 274 -9.84 -24.98 -4.20
N ARG A 275 -9.55 -26.09 -3.51
CA ARG A 275 -10.37 -26.55 -2.39
C ARG A 275 -9.56 -27.24 -1.29
N MET A 276 -9.89 -26.94 -0.03
CA MET A 276 -9.35 -27.62 1.15
C MET A 276 -10.13 -28.90 1.48
N LYS A 277 -9.47 -29.86 2.12
CA LYS A 277 -10.06 -31.14 2.53
C LYS A 277 -10.94 -31.02 3.77
N SER A 278 -10.51 -30.30 4.80
CA SER A 278 -11.19 -30.19 6.11
C SER A 278 -12.22 -29.08 6.16
N ASP A 279 -13.41 -29.35 6.69
CA ASP A 279 -14.49 -28.38 6.92
C ASP A 279 -14.33 -27.56 8.21
N GLN A 280 -13.24 -27.76 8.97
CA GLN A 280 -12.95 -27.05 10.22
C GLN A 280 -11.50 -26.53 10.32
N TYR A 281 -10.65 -26.76 9.32
CA TYR A 281 -9.25 -26.32 9.37
C TYR A 281 -8.96 -25.32 8.25
N GLU A 282 -8.74 -24.05 8.63
CA GLU A 282 -8.53 -22.96 7.67
C GLU A 282 -7.12 -22.94 7.05
N ALA A 283 -6.17 -23.65 7.65
CA ALA A 283 -4.80 -23.75 7.15
C ALA A 283 -4.49 -25.09 6.48
N ASP A 284 -5.51 -25.91 6.23
CA ASP A 284 -5.38 -27.04 5.33
C ASP A 284 -4.98 -26.54 3.94
N ARG A 285 -4.00 -27.19 3.33
CA ARG A 285 -3.47 -26.78 2.04
C ARG A 285 -4.56 -26.90 0.96
N PRO A 286 -4.77 -25.85 0.15
CA PRO A 286 -5.68 -25.92 -0.97
C PRO A 286 -5.17 -26.92 -2.02
N ARG A 287 -6.07 -27.75 -2.55
CA ARG A 287 -5.83 -28.66 -3.68
C ARG A 287 -6.39 -28.04 -4.94
N LEU A 288 -5.73 -28.26 -6.06
CA LEU A 288 -6.14 -27.73 -7.36
C LEU A 288 -7.13 -28.69 -8.03
N LEU A 289 -8.30 -28.17 -8.41
CA LEU A 289 -9.35 -28.93 -9.09
C LEU A 289 -9.76 -28.27 -10.40
N VAL A 290 -10.22 -29.10 -11.33
CA VAL A 290 -10.80 -28.67 -12.61
C VAL A 290 -12.12 -29.39 -12.84
N VAL A 291 -13.19 -28.63 -13.10
CA VAL A 291 -14.40 -29.12 -13.76
C VAL A 291 -14.08 -29.22 -15.25
N THR A 292 -13.98 -30.44 -15.78
CA THR A 292 -13.49 -30.69 -17.15
C THR A 292 -14.53 -30.44 -18.24
N ASP A 293 -15.81 -30.40 -17.89
CA ASP A 293 -16.94 -29.99 -18.72
C ASP A 293 -18.02 -29.36 -17.84
N ILE A 294 -18.26 -28.06 -17.96
CA ILE A 294 -19.23 -27.33 -17.13
C ILE A 294 -20.67 -27.78 -17.35
N SER A 295 -20.96 -28.51 -18.44
CA SER A 295 -22.27 -29.14 -18.65
C SER A 295 -22.47 -30.42 -17.84
N ASP A 296 -21.39 -31.02 -17.34
CA ASP A 296 -21.37 -32.16 -16.42
C ASP A 296 -20.69 -31.75 -15.10
N LEU A 297 -21.49 -31.28 -14.14
CA LEU A 297 -20.97 -30.78 -12.86
C LEU A 297 -20.34 -31.87 -11.97
N ASP A 298 -20.46 -33.15 -12.34
CA ASP A 298 -19.79 -34.26 -11.66
C ASP A 298 -18.38 -34.53 -12.25
N SER A 299 -17.98 -33.86 -13.34
CA SER A 299 -16.72 -34.06 -14.06
C SER A 299 -15.50 -33.38 -13.38
N VAL A 300 -15.42 -33.47 -12.06
CA VAL A 300 -14.37 -32.82 -11.27
C VAL A 300 -13.13 -33.70 -11.16
N GLU A 301 -11.99 -33.15 -11.57
CA GLU A 301 -10.68 -33.79 -11.45
C GLU A 301 -9.74 -33.00 -10.53
N GLU A 302 -9.10 -33.70 -9.60
CA GLU A 302 -8.01 -33.16 -8.78
C GLU A 302 -6.64 -33.37 -9.46
N PHE A 303 -5.78 -32.36 -9.38
CA PHE A 303 -4.39 -32.42 -9.82
C PHE A 303 -3.59 -33.42 -8.97
N SER A 304 -2.79 -34.27 -9.61
CA SER A 304 -1.92 -35.23 -8.94
C SER A 304 -0.58 -34.60 -8.62
N GLU A 305 -0.22 -34.62 -7.35
CA GLU A 305 0.94 -33.89 -6.84
C GLU A 305 2.25 -34.65 -7.07
N SER A 306 3.30 -33.89 -7.37
CA SER A 306 4.70 -34.34 -7.26
C SER A 306 5.26 -33.99 -5.87
N GLN A 307 6.46 -34.50 -5.57
CA GLN A 307 7.18 -34.11 -4.34
C GLN A 307 7.42 -32.59 -4.26
N GLU A 308 7.63 -31.92 -5.40
CA GLU A 308 7.81 -30.48 -5.44
C GLU A 308 6.49 -29.74 -5.19
N THR A 309 5.41 -30.13 -5.87
CA THR A 309 4.13 -29.42 -5.79
C THR A 309 3.42 -29.64 -4.45
N ALA A 310 3.75 -30.72 -3.73
CA ALA A 310 3.23 -30.98 -2.39
C ALA A 310 3.65 -29.91 -1.35
N GLN A 311 4.70 -29.14 -1.63
CA GLN A 311 5.16 -28.03 -0.77
C GLN A 311 4.47 -26.70 -1.07
N TRP A 312 3.72 -26.60 -2.17
CA TRP A 312 3.10 -25.35 -2.61
C TRP A 312 1.79 -25.09 -1.89
N ARG A 313 1.45 -23.82 -1.69
CA ARG A 313 0.08 -23.41 -1.35
C ARG A 313 -0.54 -22.70 -2.56
N PRO A 314 -1.34 -23.38 -3.40
CA PRO A 314 -1.92 -22.75 -4.59
C PRO A 314 -3.03 -21.76 -4.20
N ASP A 315 -2.92 -20.53 -4.69
CA ASP A 315 -3.83 -19.42 -4.39
C ASP A 315 -4.84 -19.17 -5.53
N SER A 316 -4.37 -19.22 -6.78
CA SER A 316 -5.22 -18.97 -7.95
C SER A 316 -4.68 -19.58 -9.23
N VAL A 317 -5.52 -19.57 -10.27
CA VAL A 317 -5.22 -20.12 -11.60
C VAL A 317 -5.54 -19.08 -12.67
N VAL A 318 -4.76 -19.08 -13.74
CA VAL A 318 -5.00 -18.27 -14.94
C VAL A 318 -4.97 -19.18 -16.15
N TRP A 319 -5.98 -19.08 -17.01
CA TRP A 319 -6.11 -19.92 -18.20
C TRP A 319 -5.41 -19.32 -19.43
N GLY A 320 -4.50 -20.11 -19.99
CA GLY A 320 -3.92 -19.89 -21.30
C GLY A 320 -4.76 -20.51 -22.42
N LYS A 321 -4.14 -20.69 -23.58
CA LYS A 321 -4.71 -21.46 -24.70
C LYS A 321 -4.44 -22.96 -24.51
N ASP A 322 -5.17 -23.79 -25.25
CA ASP A 322 -4.91 -25.24 -25.36
C ASP A 322 -4.78 -25.97 -24.01
N ASP A 323 -5.67 -25.64 -23.06
CA ASP A 323 -5.69 -26.20 -21.69
C ASP A 323 -4.45 -25.89 -20.84
N GLN A 324 -3.65 -24.87 -21.21
CA GLN A 324 -2.58 -24.35 -20.37
C GLN A 324 -3.16 -23.66 -19.13
N MET A 325 -2.62 -24.00 -17.97
CA MET A 325 -2.95 -23.38 -16.68
C MET A 325 -1.70 -22.78 -16.06
N ILE A 326 -1.79 -21.53 -15.63
CA ILE A 326 -0.74 -20.86 -14.86
C ILE A 326 -1.23 -20.78 -13.43
N VAL A 327 -0.57 -21.48 -12.52
CA VAL A 327 -0.87 -21.51 -11.10
C VAL A 327 -0.03 -20.45 -10.39
N VAL A 328 -0.69 -19.63 -9.58
CA VAL A 328 -0.07 -18.73 -8.62
C VAL A 328 -0.07 -19.44 -7.27
N ALA A 329 1.09 -19.58 -6.65
CA ALA A 329 1.21 -20.31 -5.38
C ALA A 329 2.33 -19.76 -4.48
N GLU A 330 2.16 -19.93 -3.17
CA GLU A 330 3.22 -19.66 -2.21
C GLU A 330 4.23 -20.82 -2.18
N ARG A 331 5.51 -20.48 -2.09
CA ARG A 331 6.59 -21.39 -1.76
C ARG A 331 7.78 -20.63 -1.16
N HIS A 332 8.23 -21.06 0.01
CA HIS A 332 9.47 -20.58 0.64
C HIS A 332 9.59 -19.04 0.70
N GLY A 333 8.58 -18.38 1.27
CA GLY A 333 8.58 -16.92 1.44
C GLY A 333 8.38 -16.13 0.15
N ARG A 334 7.88 -16.74 -0.93
CA ARG A 334 7.63 -16.09 -2.23
C ARG A 334 6.30 -16.56 -2.82
N VAL A 335 5.71 -15.74 -3.69
CA VAL A 335 4.55 -16.14 -4.52
C VAL A 335 5.00 -16.17 -5.97
N SER A 336 4.98 -17.36 -6.58
CA SER A 336 5.58 -17.61 -7.90
C SER A 336 4.54 -18.08 -8.92
N LEU A 337 4.95 -18.21 -10.18
CA LEU A 337 4.12 -18.72 -11.28
C LEU A 337 4.65 -20.07 -11.77
N TRP A 338 3.73 -21.03 -11.89
CA TRP A 338 4.02 -22.35 -12.46
C TRP A 338 3.02 -22.70 -13.56
N GLU A 339 3.53 -23.34 -14.61
CA GLU A 339 2.74 -23.84 -15.72
C GLU A 339 2.38 -25.31 -15.51
N LEU A 340 1.10 -25.62 -15.70
CA LEU A 340 0.49 -26.94 -15.72
C LEU A 340 -0.35 -27.12 -17.00
N SER A 341 -0.76 -28.35 -17.30
CA SER A 341 -1.76 -28.63 -18.34
C SER A 341 -2.98 -29.33 -17.75
N ALA A 342 -4.18 -28.85 -18.09
CA ALA A 342 -5.43 -29.50 -17.67
C ALA A 342 -5.68 -30.85 -18.35
N ARG A 343 -4.89 -31.23 -19.38
CA ARG A 343 -4.99 -32.54 -20.05
C ARG A 343 -4.25 -33.64 -19.29
N SER A 344 -3.27 -33.26 -18.47
CA SER A 344 -2.38 -34.18 -17.80
C SER A 344 -2.35 -33.93 -16.29
N LEU A 345 -3.49 -33.53 -15.71
CA LEU A 345 -3.64 -33.32 -14.27
C LEU A 345 -3.16 -34.53 -13.46
N LYS A 346 -3.31 -35.74 -14.00
CA LYS A 346 -2.85 -36.99 -13.37
C LYS A 346 -1.35 -37.29 -13.50
N GLU A 347 -0.64 -36.61 -14.39
CA GLU A 347 0.81 -36.80 -14.56
C GLU A 347 1.66 -35.96 -13.61
N GLY A 348 1.08 -34.94 -12.97
CA GLY A 348 1.77 -34.09 -11.98
C GLY A 348 2.95 -33.28 -12.52
N LYS A 349 3.01 -33.06 -13.84
CA LYS A 349 4.08 -32.28 -14.49
C LYS A 349 3.85 -30.78 -14.29
N SER A 350 4.92 -30.08 -13.91
CA SER A 350 4.93 -28.63 -13.76
C SER A 350 6.21 -27.99 -14.28
N LYS A 351 6.13 -26.73 -14.71
CA LYS A 351 7.28 -25.90 -15.10
C LYS A 351 7.21 -24.56 -14.38
N THR A 352 8.27 -24.18 -13.69
CA THR A 352 8.41 -22.83 -13.11
C THR A 352 8.53 -21.78 -14.22
N LEU A 353 7.79 -20.67 -14.10
CA LEU A 353 7.84 -19.54 -15.04
C LEU A 353 8.39 -18.24 -14.44
N PHE A 354 8.11 -17.98 -13.15
CA PHE A 354 8.50 -16.72 -12.51
C PHE A 354 8.65 -16.92 -11.00
N GLN A 355 9.74 -16.44 -10.38
CA GLN A 355 10.05 -16.66 -8.95
C GLN A 355 10.61 -15.43 -8.22
N GLU A 356 10.35 -14.22 -8.72
CA GLU A 356 10.86 -13.00 -8.09
C GLU A 356 9.80 -12.33 -7.20
N GLY A 357 10.13 -12.16 -5.91
CA GLY A 357 9.25 -11.52 -4.94
C GLY A 357 7.93 -12.28 -4.74
N SER A 358 6.83 -11.52 -4.68
CA SER A 358 5.48 -12.04 -4.53
C SER A 358 4.59 -11.54 -5.65
N VAL A 359 4.12 -12.44 -6.51
CA VAL A 359 3.11 -12.17 -7.53
C VAL A 359 1.76 -11.95 -6.88
N SER A 360 1.12 -10.81 -7.17
CA SER A 360 -0.23 -10.49 -6.69
C SER A 360 -1.32 -10.78 -7.72
N ASP A 361 -0.99 -10.74 -9.01
CA ASP A 361 -1.89 -11.19 -10.09
C ASP A 361 -1.10 -11.48 -11.37
N ALA A 362 -1.66 -12.34 -12.22
CA ALA A 362 -1.18 -12.57 -13.57
C ALA A 362 -2.36 -12.64 -14.55
N LYS A 363 -2.20 -12.06 -15.74
CA LYS A 363 -3.22 -12.07 -16.80
C LYS A 363 -2.56 -12.20 -18.15
N PHE A 364 -3.13 -12.99 -19.05
CA PHE A 364 -2.64 -13.02 -20.43
C PHE A 364 -2.96 -11.73 -21.17
N LEU A 365 -2.04 -11.32 -22.04
CA LEU A 365 -2.24 -10.20 -22.96
C LEU A 365 -3.00 -10.68 -24.20
N GLY A 366 -4.31 -10.43 -24.22
CA GLY A 366 -5.20 -10.88 -25.27
C GLY A 366 -5.05 -12.37 -25.58
N ASP A 367 -4.91 -12.71 -26.85
CA ASP A 367 -4.79 -14.08 -27.36
C ASP A 367 -3.34 -14.56 -27.56
N SER A 368 -2.38 -13.98 -26.84
CA SER A 368 -0.95 -14.31 -26.96
C SER A 368 -0.47 -15.37 -25.95
N SER A 369 0.80 -15.75 -26.03
CA SER A 369 1.53 -16.55 -25.03
C SER A 369 2.22 -15.70 -23.96
N THR A 370 1.93 -14.39 -23.89
CA THR A 370 2.54 -13.49 -22.93
C THR A 370 1.59 -13.13 -21.80
N LEU A 371 2.14 -13.05 -20.60
CA LEU A 371 1.48 -12.69 -19.36
C LEU A 371 1.94 -11.30 -18.94
N LEU A 372 1.00 -10.46 -18.53
CA LEU A 372 1.27 -9.42 -17.57
C LEU A 372 1.38 -10.08 -16.19
N VAL A 373 2.47 -9.79 -15.49
CA VAL A 373 2.70 -10.18 -14.10
C VAL A 373 2.73 -8.90 -13.27
N THR A 374 1.84 -8.81 -12.27
CA THR A 374 1.95 -7.80 -11.21
C THR A 374 2.63 -8.45 -10.01
N SER A 375 3.74 -7.87 -9.56
CA SER A 375 4.49 -8.36 -8.40
C SER A 375 4.93 -7.25 -7.47
N ARG A 376 5.35 -7.67 -6.26
CA ARG A 376 5.88 -6.83 -5.19
C ARG A 376 7.08 -7.53 -4.55
N SER A 377 7.89 -6.80 -3.81
CA SER A 377 8.98 -7.35 -2.99
C SER A 377 9.21 -6.49 -1.76
N ARG A 378 10.12 -6.91 -0.87
CA ARG A 378 10.48 -6.11 0.33
C ARG A 378 10.92 -4.68 0.01
N ILE A 379 11.42 -4.42 -1.22
CA ILE A 379 11.91 -3.12 -1.68
C ILE A 379 11.05 -2.46 -2.76
N GLU A 380 10.09 -3.17 -3.35
CA GLU A 380 9.27 -2.69 -4.46
C GLU A 380 7.78 -2.84 -4.15
N ASN A 381 7.08 -1.71 -4.09
CA ASN A 381 5.67 -1.67 -3.74
C ASN A 381 4.74 -2.07 -4.88
N SER A 382 5.19 -1.99 -6.12
CA SER A 382 4.44 -2.47 -7.29
C SER A 382 5.32 -2.52 -8.53
N CYS A 383 5.38 -3.67 -9.18
CA CYS A 383 6.03 -3.87 -10.47
C CYS A 383 5.07 -4.51 -11.49
N TYR A 384 5.06 -3.99 -12.71
CA TYR A 384 4.44 -4.64 -13.86
C TYR A 384 5.53 -5.19 -14.76
N SER A 385 5.45 -6.48 -15.10
CA SER A 385 6.36 -7.15 -16.03
C SER A 385 5.60 -7.93 -17.09
N ILE A 386 6.20 -8.08 -18.27
CA ILE A 386 5.71 -8.96 -19.34
C ILE A 386 6.57 -10.22 -19.35
N LEU A 387 5.93 -11.37 -19.17
CA LEU A 387 6.56 -12.70 -19.21
C LEU A 387 6.07 -13.45 -20.46
N ASN A 388 6.98 -14.01 -21.27
CA ASN A 388 6.61 -14.95 -22.32
C ASN A 388 6.67 -16.39 -21.79
N THR A 389 5.55 -17.10 -21.84
CA THR A 389 5.45 -18.48 -21.30
C THR A 389 6.24 -19.52 -22.11
N GLN A 390 6.51 -19.25 -23.39
CA GLN A 390 7.21 -20.19 -24.27
C GLN A 390 8.71 -20.25 -23.98
N ASP A 391 9.37 -19.09 -23.95
CA ASP A 391 10.82 -18.99 -23.76
C ASP A 391 11.24 -18.56 -22.34
N GLY A 392 10.29 -18.14 -21.49
CA GLY A 392 10.54 -17.69 -20.11
C GLY A 392 11.13 -16.29 -20.00
N SER A 393 11.20 -15.52 -21.10
CA SER A 393 11.75 -14.16 -21.07
C SER A 393 10.84 -13.20 -20.29
N VAL A 394 11.46 -12.36 -19.46
CA VAL A 394 10.78 -11.35 -18.64
C VAL A 394 11.29 -9.96 -19.02
N ARG A 395 10.38 -9.03 -19.26
CA ARG A 395 10.67 -7.62 -19.47
C ARG A 395 9.89 -6.77 -18.46
N GLU A 396 10.59 -5.98 -17.68
CA GLU A 396 9.96 -4.97 -16.83
C GLU A 396 9.27 -3.92 -17.70
N LEU A 397 8.00 -3.64 -17.37
CA LEU A 397 7.21 -2.60 -18.03
C LEU A 397 7.16 -1.33 -17.17
N SER A 398 6.95 -1.47 -15.86
CA SER A 398 6.88 -0.32 -14.95
C SER A 398 7.14 -0.72 -13.50
N SER A 399 8.17 -0.14 -12.89
CA SER A 399 8.49 -0.24 -11.47
C SER A 399 8.12 1.06 -10.74
N SER A 400 7.35 0.97 -9.65
CA SER A 400 6.86 2.14 -8.92
C SER A 400 7.95 2.83 -8.12
N SER A 401 8.87 2.06 -7.51
CA SER A 401 9.97 2.59 -6.70
C SER A 401 11.34 2.51 -7.37
N LYS A 402 11.38 2.25 -8.68
CA LYS A 402 12.61 2.02 -9.46
C LYS A 402 13.48 0.92 -8.82
N ARG A 403 12.85 -0.20 -8.45
CA ARG A 403 13.44 -1.34 -7.73
C ARG A 403 14.01 -0.93 -6.38
N GLY A 404 13.25 -0.15 -5.62
CA GLY A 404 13.62 0.34 -4.29
C GLY A 404 14.47 1.61 -4.26
N LYS A 405 15.08 2.01 -5.39
CA LYS A 405 15.99 3.18 -5.45
C LYS A 405 15.35 4.47 -4.97
N SER A 406 14.06 4.68 -5.21
CA SER A 406 13.33 5.87 -4.73
C SER A 406 13.29 5.98 -3.20
N PHE A 407 13.53 4.87 -2.48
CA PHE A 407 13.61 4.81 -1.03
C PHE A 407 15.03 4.60 -0.51
N GLY A 408 16.05 4.61 -1.38
CA GLY A 408 17.42 4.24 -1.01
C GLY A 408 17.60 2.74 -0.74
N LEU A 409 16.64 1.91 -1.18
CA LEU A 409 16.66 0.47 -0.96
C LEU A 409 17.24 -0.29 -2.17
N SER A 410 17.82 -1.46 -1.92
CA SER A 410 18.35 -2.34 -2.96
C SER A 410 18.11 -3.82 -2.67
N ARG A 411 18.21 -4.66 -3.72
CA ARG A 411 18.09 -6.12 -3.56
C ARG A 411 19.24 -6.70 -2.75
N ASP A 412 20.39 -6.05 -2.73
CA ASP A 412 21.58 -6.50 -2.00
C ASP A 412 21.38 -6.48 -0.47
N GLN A 413 20.39 -5.72 0.01
CA GLN A 413 19.97 -5.75 1.42
C GLN A 413 19.20 -7.02 1.80
N CYS A 414 18.65 -7.74 0.82
CA CYS A 414 17.73 -8.84 1.04
C CYS A 414 18.45 -10.18 0.86
N SER A 415 18.44 -11.01 1.89
CA SER A 415 18.90 -12.39 1.84
C SER A 415 17.94 -13.31 2.59
N ASP A 416 18.25 -14.61 2.55
CA ASP A 416 17.48 -15.67 3.18
C ASP A 416 18.45 -16.50 4.03
N LEU A 417 17.95 -17.10 5.12
CA LEU A 417 18.71 -18.02 5.97
C LEU A 417 17.90 -19.30 6.23
N TRP A 418 18.60 -20.43 6.36
CA TRP A 418 17.99 -21.72 6.70
C TRP A 418 18.70 -22.33 7.90
N TYR A 419 17.93 -22.97 8.79
CA TYR A 419 18.44 -23.52 10.03
C TYR A 419 17.60 -24.69 10.51
N LYS A 420 18.15 -25.53 11.40
CA LYS A 420 17.42 -26.69 11.93
C LYS A 420 16.39 -26.26 12.97
N GLY A 421 15.14 -26.62 12.73
CA GLY A 421 14.02 -26.40 13.64
C GLY A 421 13.99 -27.39 14.80
N ALA A 422 13.13 -27.12 15.79
CA ALA A 422 12.97 -27.89 17.01
C ALA A 422 12.33 -29.27 16.77
N ALA A 423 11.56 -29.44 15.69
CA ALA A 423 10.93 -30.70 15.30
C ALA A 423 11.64 -31.41 14.12
N GLY A 424 12.89 -31.03 13.81
CA GLY A 424 13.76 -31.75 12.88
C GLY A 424 13.65 -31.37 11.41
N TYR A 425 12.71 -30.49 11.04
CA TYR A 425 12.65 -29.86 9.72
C TYR A 425 13.64 -28.69 9.59
N ASP A 426 13.87 -28.22 8.36
CA ASP A 426 14.59 -26.98 8.09
C ASP A 426 13.62 -25.80 8.11
N VAL A 427 13.99 -24.74 8.83
CA VAL A 427 13.21 -23.51 8.99
C VAL A 427 13.86 -22.40 8.19
N HIS A 428 13.03 -21.62 7.51
CA HIS A 428 13.44 -20.47 6.72
C HIS A 428 13.31 -19.18 7.50
N ALA A 429 14.20 -18.21 7.28
CA ALA A 429 13.95 -16.82 7.65
C ALA A 429 14.38 -15.88 6.52
N LEU A 430 13.61 -14.81 6.35
CA LEU A 430 13.99 -13.69 5.51
C LEU A 430 14.89 -12.73 6.31
N VAL A 431 15.97 -12.26 5.70
CA VAL A 431 16.91 -11.31 6.31
C VAL A 431 16.94 -10.02 5.51
N MET A 432 16.97 -8.88 6.21
CA MET A 432 17.18 -7.56 5.62
C MET A 432 18.25 -6.78 6.37
N THR A 433 19.27 -6.31 5.67
CA THR A 433 20.37 -5.50 6.23
C THR A 433 20.17 -3.99 5.94
N PRO A 434 20.80 -3.08 6.71
CA PRO A 434 20.77 -1.64 6.43
C PRO A 434 21.33 -1.30 5.04
N SER A 435 20.89 -0.19 4.44
CA SER A 435 21.38 0.28 3.13
C SER A 435 22.88 0.62 3.13
N ASN A 436 23.42 1.00 4.29
CA ASN A 436 24.84 1.27 4.53
C ASN A 436 25.59 0.07 5.16
N PHE A 437 25.10 -1.15 4.94
CA PHE A 437 25.66 -2.36 5.53
C PHE A 437 27.13 -2.57 5.16
N ASP A 438 27.93 -2.81 6.19
CA ASP A 438 29.34 -3.17 6.12
C ASP A 438 29.53 -4.43 6.95
N LYS A 439 29.82 -5.55 6.28
CA LYS A 439 30.02 -6.85 6.91
C LYS A 439 31.14 -6.89 7.97
N SER A 440 32.01 -5.88 8.01
CA SER A 440 33.07 -5.75 9.03
C SER A 440 32.58 -5.12 10.34
N LYS A 441 31.37 -4.56 10.35
CA LYS A 441 30.71 -3.96 11.51
C LYS A 441 29.66 -4.89 12.10
N THR A 442 29.22 -4.56 13.31
CA THR A 442 28.11 -5.23 14.01
C THR A 442 26.91 -4.31 14.07
N TYR A 443 25.71 -4.88 13.99
CA TYR A 443 24.45 -4.16 13.96
C TYR A 443 23.45 -4.82 14.92
N PRO A 444 22.66 -4.05 15.69
CA PRO A 444 21.64 -4.62 16.56
C PRO A 444 20.62 -5.44 15.76
N LEU A 445 20.09 -6.49 16.39
CA LEU A 445 19.08 -7.36 15.79
C LEU A 445 17.67 -6.81 16.00
N ALA A 446 16.87 -6.72 14.93
CA ALA A 446 15.41 -6.63 15.02
C ALA A 446 14.79 -7.97 14.59
N PHE A 447 14.21 -8.70 15.54
CA PHE A 447 13.66 -10.03 15.34
C PHE A 447 12.13 -9.96 15.19
N LEU A 448 11.63 -10.11 13.95
CA LEU A 448 10.23 -9.90 13.63
C LEU A 448 9.48 -11.24 13.52
N ILE A 449 8.42 -11.39 14.31
CA ILE A 449 7.62 -12.62 14.39
C ILE A 449 6.27 -12.35 13.74
N HIS A 450 5.91 -13.11 12.70
CA HIS A 450 4.67 -12.88 11.96
C HIS A 450 3.43 -13.33 12.74
N GLY A 451 2.29 -12.74 12.39
CA GLY A 451 0.97 -13.18 12.86
C GLY A 451 0.46 -14.44 12.15
N GLY A 452 -0.77 -14.86 12.42
CA GLY A 452 -1.31 -16.14 11.95
C GLY A 452 -1.97 -16.87 13.13
N PRO A 453 -1.62 -18.12 13.44
CA PRO A 453 -0.27 -18.65 13.26
C PRO A 453 0.10 -19.14 11.86
N GLN A 454 -0.88 -19.62 11.09
CA GLN A 454 -0.62 -20.22 9.79
C GLN A 454 -0.57 -19.18 8.66
N SER A 455 0.49 -18.38 8.67
CA SER A 455 0.90 -17.48 7.58
C SER A 455 2.43 -17.50 7.43
N ALA A 456 3.03 -16.63 6.62
CA ALA A 456 4.49 -16.54 6.54
C ALA A 456 4.96 -15.11 6.27
N TRP A 457 6.19 -14.80 6.67
CA TRP A 457 6.93 -13.70 6.06
C TRP A 457 7.24 -14.03 4.61
N MET A 458 6.87 -13.09 3.74
CA MET A 458 7.07 -13.17 2.30
C MET A 458 8.02 -12.07 1.83
N ASP A 459 8.70 -12.31 0.70
CA ASP A 459 9.41 -11.28 -0.07
C ASP A 459 8.36 -10.39 -0.73
N ASP A 460 7.74 -9.54 0.08
CA ASP A 460 6.57 -8.73 -0.27
C ASP A 460 6.67 -7.32 0.34
N TRP A 461 5.86 -6.41 -0.18
CA TRP A 461 5.77 -5.04 0.30
C TRP A 461 4.59 -4.86 1.26
N SER A 462 4.84 -4.25 2.41
CA SER A 462 3.81 -3.76 3.32
C SER A 462 4.05 -2.30 3.68
N THR A 463 3.00 -1.59 4.08
CA THR A 463 3.14 -0.29 4.76
C THR A 463 3.04 -0.41 6.28
N ARG A 464 2.76 -1.62 6.80
CA ARG A 464 2.62 -1.89 8.24
C ARG A 464 3.91 -2.45 8.83
N TRP A 465 4.32 -3.63 8.35
CA TRP A 465 5.41 -4.42 8.93
C TRP A 465 6.55 -4.67 7.93
N ASN A 466 6.91 -3.66 7.12
CA ASN A 466 8.00 -3.84 6.16
C ASN A 466 9.37 -3.87 6.88
N PRO A 467 10.17 -4.96 6.74
CA PRO A 467 11.48 -5.07 7.35
C PRO A 467 12.42 -3.90 7.03
N ALA A 468 12.28 -3.28 5.86
CA ALA A 468 13.11 -2.16 5.43
C ALA A 468 13.07 -0.97 6.40
N VAL A 469 11.91 -0.71 7.03
CA VAL A 469 11.78 0.41 7.97
C VAL A 469 12.70 0.23 9.18
N PHE A 470 12.83 -1.00 9.68
CA PHE A 470 13.71 -1.33 10.78
C PHE A 470 15.18 -1.41 10.33
N ALA A 471 15.43 -1.95 9.13
CA ALA A 471 16.77 -2.02 8.58
C ALA A 471 17.40 -0.62 8.41
N GLU A 472 16.61 0.35 7.95
CA GLU A 472 17.06 1.74 7.79
C GLU A 472 17.22 2.52 9.12
N GLN A 473 16.73 1.96 10.24
CA GLN A 473 17.13 2.45 11.57
C GLN A 473 18.51 1.93 11.99
N GLY A 474 19.15 1.05 11.20
CA GLY A 474 20.46 0.48 11.49
C GLY A 474 20.43 -0.91 12.11
N TYR A 475 19.30 -1.61 12.04
CA TYR A 475 19.21 -3.01 12.50
C TYR A 475 19.50 -3.99 11.37
N VAL A 476 20.06 -5.16 11.72
CA VAL A 476 19.86 -6.36 10.90
C VAL A 476 18.51 -6.94 11.29
N VAL A 477 17.63 -7.11 10.32
CA VAL A 477 16.27 -7.58 10.53
C VAL A 477 16.16 -9.03 10.12
N VAL A 478 15.66 -9.88 11.02
CA VAL A 478 15.45 -11.31 10.75
C VAL A 478 13.99 -11.64 10.99
N CYS A 479 13.39 -12.30 10.00
CA CYS A 479 11.97 -12.60 9.91
C CYS A 479 11.77 -14.12 9.72
N PRO A 480 11.77 -14.91 10.81
CA PRO A 480 11.64 -16.37 10.73
C PRO A 480 10.23 -16.83 10.38
N ASN A 481 10.13 -17.96 9.66
CA ASN A 481 8.91 -18.68 9.32
C ASN A 481 8.88 -20.02 10.10
N PRO A 482 8.62 -20.01 11.42
CA PRO A 482 8.66 -21.19 12.29
C PRO A 482 7.57 -22.22 11.96
N ALA A 483 7.50 -23.33 12.71
CA ALA A 483 6.37 -24.27 12.65
C ALA A 483 5.02 -23.54 12.63
N GLY A 484 4.12 -23.99 11.77
CA GLY A 484 2.86 -23.31 11.45
C GLY A 484 2.90 -22.55 10.14
N SER A 485 4.07 -22.09 9.68
CA SER A 485 4.12 -21.21 8.50
C SER A 485 3.71 -21.86 7.18
N THR A 486 3.00 -21.11 6.33
CA THR A 486 2.56 -21.59 5.01
C THR A 486 3.68 -21.58 3.97
N GLY A 487 3.52 -22.39 2.91
CA GLY A 487 4.48 -22.44 1.79
C GLY A 487 5.71 -23.35 2.01
N TYR A 488 5.67 -24.21 3.04
CA TYR A 488 6.71 -25.18 3.40
C TYR A 488 6.21 -26.65 3.44
N GLY A 489 4.99 -26.90 2.94
CA GLY A 489 4.30 -28.19 3.03
C GLY A 489 3.43 -28.35 4.28
N GLN A 490 2.44 -29.25 4.22
CA GLN A 490 1.43 -29.38 5.28
C GLN A 490 2.02 -29.83 6.62
N ASP A 491 3.03 -30.71 6.62
CA ASP A 491 3.65 -31.19 7.86
C ASP A 491 4.29 -30.04 8.67
N HIS A 492 4.83 -29.03 7.99
CA HIS A 492 5.37 -27.82 8.65
C HIS A 492 4.26 -26.95 9.22
N VAL A 493 3.13 -26.85 8.52
CA VAL A 493 1.93 -26.12 8.99
C VAL A 493 1.31 -26.83 10.20
N ASP A 494 1.15 -28.16 10.15
CA ASP A 494 0.49 -28.95 11.20
C ASP A 494 1.36 -29.11 12.46
N ALA A 495 2.66 -28.83 12.39
CA ALA A 495 3.57 -28.91 13.54
C ALA A 495 3.22 -27.93 14.68
N ILE A 496 2.34 -26.96 14.44
CA ILE A 496 1.83 -26.03 15.46
C ILE A 496 0.60 -26.56 16.21
N THR A 497 -0.18 -27.45 15.62
CA THR A 497 -1.45 -27.92 16.20
C THR A 497 -1.19 -28.55 17.57
N GLU A 498 -1.94 -28.10 18.59
CA GLU A 498 -1.79 -28.46 20.01
C GLU A 498 -0.41 -28.14 20.60
N ASN A 499 0.36 -27.24 19.96
CA ASN A 499 1.79 -27.07 20.18
C ASN A 499 2.30 -25.60 20.05
N TRP A 500 1.42 -24.61 20.26
CA TRP A 500 1.73 -23.19 20.04
C TRP A 500 3.00 -22.68 20.76
N GLY A 501 3.18 -23.03 22.04
CA GLY A 501 4.38 -22.65 22.81
C GLY A 501 5.56 -23.62 22.67
N GLY A 502 5.43 -24.66 21.86
CA GLY A 502 6.42 -25.73 21.69
C GLY A 502 7.31 -25.54 20.47
N ALA A 503 7.03 -26.25 19.37
CA ALA A 503 7.88 -26.23 18.17
C ALA A 503 8.11 -24.82 17.60
N PRO A 504 7.09 -23.93 17.47
CA PRO A 504 7.34 -22.58 16.97
C PRO A 504 8.29 -21.77 17.86
N TYR A 505 8.12 -21.84 19.19
CA TYR A 505 9.04 -21.17 20.12
C TYR A 505 10.46 -21.75 20.02
N GLY A 506 10.58 -23.08 19.94
CA GLY A 506 11.87 -23.76 19.77
C GLY A 506 12.58 -23.36 18.47
N ASP A 507 11.85 -23.19 17.37
CA ASP A 507 12.40 -22.69 16.11
C ASP A 507 12.96 -21.27 16.28
N LEU A 508 12.24 -20.38 16.97
CA LEU A 508 12.72 -19.02 17.25
C LEU A 508 13.98 -19.01 18.13
N VAL A 509 14.05 -19.89 19.13
CA VAL A 509 15.24 -20.08 19.97
C VAL A 509 16.42 -20.55 19.10
N ASN A 510 16.24 -21.57 18.25
CA ASN A 510 17.29 -22.07 17.37
C ASN A 510 17.77 -21.01 16.38
N CYS A 511 16.86 -20.18 15.86
CA CYS A 511 17.21 -19.05 15.00
C CYS A 511 18.09 -18.05 15.74
N PHE A 512 17.68 -17.63 16.95
CA PHE A 512 18.45 -16.69 17.76
C PHE A 512 19.83 -17.24 18.12
N ASP A 513 19.90 -18.52 18.48
CA ASP A 513 21.15 -19.22 18.81
C ASP A 513 22.11 -19.29 17.63
N LEU A 514 21.61 -19.55 16.42
CA LEU A 514 22.41 -19.50 15.19
C LEU A 514 22.97 -18.10 14.96
N LEU A 515 22.12 -17.07 15.06
CA LEU A 515 22.55 -15.67 14.90
C LEU A 515 23.64 -15.30 15.92
N GLU A 516 23.46 -15.68 17.19
CA GLU A 516 24.40 -15.41 18.27
C GLU A 516 25.77 -16.09 18.07
N LYS A 517 25.78 -17.31 17.51
CA LYS A 517 27.00 -18.14 17.40
C LYS A 517 27.72 -17.99 16.06
N GLU A 518 26.98 -17.81 14.97
CA GLU A 518 27.51 -18.00 13.61
C GLU A 518 27.46 -16.74 12.74
N VAL A 519 26.67 -15.71 13.11
CA VAL A 519 26.51 -14.51 12.27
C VAL A 519 27.23 -13.30 12.88
N SER A 520 28.51 -13.14 12.54
CA SER A 520 29.43 -12.20 13.20
C SER A 520 29.05 -10.72 13.11
N TYR A 521 28.23 -10.32 12.14
CA TYR A 521 27.79 -8.93 11.97
C TYR A 521 26.48 -8.61 12.71
N VAL A 522 25.90 -9.58 13.43
CA VAL A 522 24.68 -9.39 14.24
C VAL A 522 25.06 -9.24 15.71
N ASP A 523 24.64 -8.13 16.32
CA ASP A 523 24.74 -7.89 17.75
C ASP A 523 23.46 -8.34 18.46
N THR A 524 23.51 -9.56 18.98
CA THR A 524 22.41 -10.13 19.77
C THR A 524 22.29 -9.54 21.17
N LYS A 525 23.31 -8.82 21.67
CA LYS A 525 23.26 -8.20 23.01
C LYS A 525 22.35 -6.97 23.02
N ASN A 526 22.17 -6.33 21.87
CA ASN A 526 21.26 -5.19 21.69
C ASN A 526 20.03 -5.57 20.84
N ALA A 527 19.65 -6.85 20.86
CA ALA A 527 18.50 -7.36 20.13
C ALA A 527 17.16 -6.85 20.68
N VAL A 528 16.20 -6.66 19.79
CA VAL A 528 14.78 -6.39 20.09
C VAL A 528 13.90 -7.39 19.35
N ALA A 529 12.73 -7.71 19.90
CA ALA A 529 11.75 -8.57 19.24
C ALA A 529 10.38 -7.91 19.12
N LEU A 530 9.72 -8.11 18.00
CA LEU A 530 8.43 -7.49 17.70
C LEU A 530 7.51 -8.51 17.03
N GLY A 531 6.24 -8.51 17.40
CA GLY A 531 5.26 -9.40 16.80
C GLY A 531 3.83 -8.89 16.93
N GLY A 532 2.98 -9.25 15.97
CA GLY A 532 1.57 -8.91 15.94
C GLY A 532 0.65 -10.14 15.88
N SER A 533 -0.56 -10.09 16.44
CA SER A 533 -1.51 -11.21 16.43
C SER A 533 -0.91 -12.46 17.10
N TYR A 534 -0.87 -13.63 16.45
CA TYR A 534 -0.09 -14.77 16.95
C TYR A 534 1.40 -14.44 17.21
N GLY A 535 2.01 -13.54 16.44
CA GLY A 535 3.34 -13.02 16.75
C GLY A 535 3.37 -12.26 18.08
N GLY A 536 2.28 -11.54 18.41
CA GLY A 536 2.10 -10.90 19.73
C GLY A 536 1.85 -11.92 20.85
N TYR A 537 1.11 -13.00 20.60
CA TYR A 537 1.06 -14.16 21.50
C TYR A 537 2.47 -14.70 21.79
N MET A 538 3.29 -14.87 20.74
CA MET A 538 4.64 -15.38 20.89
C MET A 538 5.54 -14.38 21.65
N ILE A 539 5.34 -13.07 21.50
CA ILE A 539 6.01 -12.07 22.34
C ILE A 539 5.64 -12.23 23.82
N ASN A 540 4.36 -12.45 24.13
CA ASN A 540 3.90 -12.71 25.50
C ASN A 540 4.48 -14.03 26.06
N TRP A 541 4.56 -15.07 25.23
CA TRP A 541 5.21 -16.33 25.59
C TRP A 541 6.70 -16.15 25.85
N ILE A 542 7.42 -15.48 24.95
CA ILE A 542 8.85 -15.12 25.06
C ILE A 542 9.13 -14.37 26.37
N GLN A 543 8.28 -13.41 26.73
CA GLN A 543 8.41 -12.63 27.97
C GLN A 543 8.40 -13.52 29.24
N GLY A 544 7.74 -14.68 29.19
CA GLY A 544 7.72 -15.68 30.26
C GLY A 544 8.91 -16.65 30.29
N HIS A 545 9.78 -16.64 29.28
CA HIS A 545 10.79 -17.68 29.03
C HIS A 545 12.20 -17.10 28.81
N ASP A 546 13.20 -17.97 28.73
CA ASP A 546 14.63 -17.57 28.71
C ASP A 546 14.99 -16.68 27.51
N LEU A 547 14.38 -16.90 26.35
CA LEU A 547 14.61 -16.07 25.17
C LEU A 547 14.22 -14.61 25.41
N GLY A 548 13.21 -14.33 26.24
CA GLY A 548 12.81 -12.96 26.60
C GLY A 548 13.93 -12.17 27.25
N ARG A 549 14.86 -12.83 27.95
CA ARG A 549 16.02 -12.20 28.61
C ARG A 549 17.16 -11.86 27.67
N LYS A 550 17.12 -12.37 26.45
CA LYS A 550 18.08 -12.04 25.40
C LYS A 550 17.75 -10.72 24.70
N PHE A 551 16.50 -10.26 24.79
CA PHE A 551 16.06 -9.00 24.19
C PHE A 551 16.13 -7.82 25.16
N LYS A 552 16.43 -6.63 24.62
CA LYS A 552 16.42 -5.35 25.34
C LYS A 552 15.03 -4.73 25.44
N ALA A 553 14.21 -4.95 24.42
CA ALA A 553 12.83 -4.53 24.38
C ALA A 553 11.99 -5.47 23.52
N LEU A 554 10.71 -5.53 23.86
CA LEU A 554 9.66 -6.22 23.13
C LEU A 554 8.61 -5.23 22.62
N VAL A 555 7.98 -5.56 21.49
CA VAL A 555 6.78 -4.89 21.00
C VAL A 555 5.71 -5.95 20.73
N CYS A 556 4.58 -5.84 21.40
CA CYS A 556 3.43 -6.72 21.26
C CYS A 556 2.27 -5.92 20.68
N HIS A 557 1.79 -6.32 19.50
CA HIS A 557 0.68 -5.67 18.78
C HIS A 557 -0.49 -6.64 18.66
N ASP A 558 -1.64 -6.32 19.25
CA ASP A 558 -2.83 -7.18 19.24
C ASP A 558 -2.49 -8.63 19.61
N GLY A 559 -1.73 -8.83 20.69
CA GLY A 559 -1.24 -10.15 21.10
C GLY A 559 -2.18 -10.85 22.08
N ILE A 560 -2.19 -12.18 22.06
CA ILE A 560 -2.98 -12.99 22.98
C ILE A 560 -2.28 -13.00 24.34
N PHE A 561 -2.90 -12.41 25.34
CA PHE A 561 -2.46 -12.45 26.73
C PHE A 561 -2.81 -13.78 27.39
N SER A 562 -4.02 -14.30 27.16
CA SER A 562 -4.43 -15.62 27.64
C SER A 562 -5.12 -16.47 26.57
N THR A 563 -4.67 -17.71 26.43
CA THR A 563 -5.28 -18.70 25.52
C THR A 563 -6.70 -19.07 25.95
N LEU A 564 -7.04 -18.93 27.24
CA LEU A 564 -8.41 -19.15 27.73
C LEU A 564 -9.42 -18.13 27.19
N ASN A 565 -8.95 -16.97 26.75
CA ASN A 565 -9.79 -15.95 26.14
C ASN A 565 -9.98 -16.14 24.63
N GLN A 566 -9.39 -17.18 24.00
CA GLN A 566 -9.55 -17.42 22.57
C GLN A 566 -11.02 -17.58 22.15
N TRP A 567 -11.90 -18.05 23.04
CA TRP A 567 -13.34 -18.15 22.79
C TRP A 567 -14.07 -16.80 22.69
N ALA A 568 -13.39 -15.67 22.95
CA ALA A 568 -13.90 -14.33 22.67
C ALA A 568 -13.68 -13.89 21.21
N THR A 569 -12.93 -14.67 20.43
CA THR A 569 -12.86 -14.53 18.98
C THR A 569 -14.16 -14.97 18.34
N GLU A 570 -14.31 -14.64 17.07
CA GLU A 570 -15.51 -14.92 16.30
C GLU A 570 -15.35 -16.19 15.43
N GLU A 571 -14.15 -16.51 14.95
CA GLU A 571 -13.81 -17.73 14.20
C GLU A 571 -13.41 -18.88 15.14
N LEU A 572 -14.40 -19.54 15.74
CA LEU A 572 -14.20 -20.66 16.66
C LEU A 572 -13.61 -21.92 16.01
N PHE A 573 -13.80 -22.13 14.70
CA PHE A 573 -13.20 -23.27 14.00
C PHE A 573 -11.69 -23.35 14.18
N PHE A 574 -11.03 -22.19 14.17
CA PHE A 574 -9.59 -22.05 14.28
C PHE A 574 -9.13 -22.49 15.67
N THR A 575 -9.75 -21.92 16.71
CA THR A 575 -9.46 -22.25 18.10
C THR A 575 -9.77 -23.73 18.41
N GLU A 576 -10.87 -24.26 17.89
CA GLU A 576 -11.22 -25.68 18.09
C GLU A 576 -10.20 -26.63 17.43
N HIS A 577 -9.66 -26.29 16.26
CA HIS A 577 -8.65 -27.09 15.59
C HIS A 577 -7.30 -27.03 16.31
N ASP A 578 -6.78 -25.83 16.54
CA ASP A 578 -5.43 -25.60 17.03
C ASP A 578 -5.21 -26.07 18.48
N PHE A 579 -6.28 -26.18 19.27
CA PHE A 579 -6.25 -26.72 20.63
C PHE A 579 -6.87 -28.13 20.73
N GLY A 580 -7.10 -28.82 19.61
CA GLY A 580 -7.54 -30.23 19.60
C GLY A 580 -8.92 -30.46 20.22
N GLY A 581 -9.80 -29.45 20.21
CA GLY A 581 -11.15 -29.53 20.75
C GLY A 581 -11.65 -28.24 21.38
N THR A 582 -12.83 -28.32 21.99
CA THR A 582 -13.46 -27.18 22.64
C THR A 582 -12.79 -26.85 23.99
N LEU A 583 -12.98 -25.64 24.49
CA LEU A 583 -12.41 -25.22 25.79
C LEU A 583 -12.87 -26.08 26.97
N TRP A 584 -14.09 -26.64 26.93
CA TRP A 584 -14.60 -27.49 28.01
C TRP A 584 -14.24 -28.97 27.85
N ASP A 585 -14.04 -29.45 26.62
CA ASP A 585 -13.65 -30.84 26.35
C ASP A 585 -12.13 -31.04 26.41
N ASN A 586 -11.33 -30.04 26.03
CA ASN A 586 -9.86 -30.10 26.02
C ASN A 586 -9.19 -28.90 26.70
N ARG A 587 -9.67 -28.51 27.88
CA ARG A 587 -9.16 -27.34 28.63
C ARG A 587 -7.64 -27.35 28.86
N GLU A 588 -7.06 -28.53 29.10
CA GLU A 588 -5.63 -28.69 29.37
C GLU A 588 -4.77 -28.18 28.20
N ALA A 589 -5.18 -28.40 26.95
CA ALA A 589 -4.46 -27.91 25.78
C ALA A 589 -4.39 -26.38 25.72
N TYR A 590 -5.47 -25.70 26.14
CA TYR A 590 -5.51 -24.24 26.23
C TYR A 590 -4.57 -23.75 27.35
N GLU A 591 -4.68 -24.32 28.55
CA GLU A 591 -3.90 -23.88 29.72
C GLU A 591 -2.39 -24.15 29.58
N LYS A 592 -2.01 -25.25 28.93
CA LYS A 592 -0.61 -25.66 28.74
C LYS A 592 0.24 -24.59 28.05
N TRP A 593 -0.35 -23.87 27.10
CA TRP A 593 0.32 -22.86 26.28
C TRP A 593 -0.13 -21.44 26.62
N ASP A 594 -0.67 -21.21 27.82
CA ASP A 594 -1.15 -19.90 28.25
C ASP A 594 -0.01 -18.97 28.70
N PRO A 595 0.26 -17.83 28.03
CA PRO A 595 1.27 -16.87 28.47
C PRO A 595 0.96 -16.27 29.85
N ALA A 596 -0.33 -16.16 30.22
CA ALA A 596 -0.77 -15.60 31.49
C ALA A 596 -0.24 -16.41 32.70
N SER A 597 -0.03 -17.72 32.51
CA SER A 597 0.56 -18.64 33.49
C SER A 597 2.03 -18.33 33.82
N HIS A 598 2.69 -17.48 33.02
CA HIS A 598 4.11 -17.13 33.17
C HIS A 598 4.35 -15.66 33.51
N THR A 599 3.30 -14.89 33.78
CA THR A 599 3.38 -13.48 34.18
C THR A 599 4.31 -13.26 35.37
N GLY A 600 4.45 -14.25 36.25
CA GLY A 600 5.43 -14.33 37.36
C GLY A 600 6.90 -14.10 36.96
N LYS A 601 7.26 -14.27 35.68
CA LYS A 601 8.64 -14.19 35.17
C LYS A 601 8.90 -12.95 34.30
N TRP A 602 7.87 -12.19 33.95
CA TRP A 602 7.97 -11.07 33.02
C TRP A 602 8.89 -9.96 33.55
N GLN A 603 9.81 -9.48 32.71
CA GLN A 603 10.81 -8.50 33.12
C GLN A 603 11.43 -7.66 32.00
N THR A 604 11.23 -8.03 30.73
CA THR A 604 11.78 -7.28 29.59
C THR A 604 10.89 -6.09 29.26
N PRO A 605 11.44 -4.88 29.06
CA PRO A 605 10.66 -3.72 28.66
C PRO A 605 9.74 -4.00 27.47
N THR A 606 8.45 -3.65 27.56
CA THR A 606 7.49 -3.96 26.48
C THR A 606 6.58 -2.79 26.10
N LEU A 607 6.50 -2.49 24.80
CA LEU A 607 5.45 -1.65 24.21
C LEU A 607 4.25 -2.55 23.86
N VAL A 608 3.09 -2.19 24.40
CA VAL A 608 1.80 -2.84 24.13
C VAL A 608 1.02 -1.96 23.16
N ILE A 609 0.54 -2.54 22.06
CA ILE A 609 -0.27 -1.86 21.06
C ILE A 609 -1.56 -2.65 20.90
N HIS A 610 -2.71 -2.00 21.09
CA HIS A 610 -4.01 -2.68 20.93
C HIS A 610 -5.13 -1.71 20.54
N SER A 611 -5.99 -2.05 19.59
CA SER A 611 -7.08 -1.17 19.10
C SER A 611 -8.48 -1.54 19.64
N GLU A 612 -9.40 -0.57 19.73
CA GLU A 612 -10.75 -0.82 20.28
C GLU A 612 -11.69 -1.61 19.35
N LEU A 613 -11.54 -1.50 18.03
CA LEU A 613 -12.37 -2.23 17.06
C LEU A 613 -11.76 -3.59 16.66
N ASP A 614 -10.76 -4.07 17.41
CA ASP A 614 -10.25 -5.42 17.25
C ASP A 614 -11.25 -6.42 17.87
N TYR A 615 -12.04 -7.07 17.02
CA TYR A 615 -12.93 -8.16 17.42
C TYR A 615 -12.32 -9.55 17.18
N ARG A 616 -11.15 -9.60 16.51
CA ARG A 616 -10.37 -10.83 16.37
C ARG A 616 -9.75 -11.19 17.71
N LEU A 617 -9.11 -10.22 18.36
CA LEU A 617 -8.58 -10.29 19.72
C LEU A 617 -9.05 -9.07 20.52
N PRO A 618 -9.99 -9.23 21.48
CA PRO A 618 -10.56 -8.09 22.18
C PRO A 618 -9.52 -7.25 22.94
N ILE A 619 -9.77 -5.95 23.05
CA ILE A 619 -8.93 -4.96 23.77
C ILE A 619 -8.56 -5.37 25.22
N SER A 620 -9.35 -6.26 25.84
CA SER A 620 -9.03 -6.81 27.15
C SER A 620 -7.69 -7.54 27.19
N GLU A 621 -7.24 -8.14 26.09
CA GLU A 621 -5.92 -8.82 26.02
C GLU A 621 -4.78 -7.82 26.27
N GLY A 622 -4.74 -6.73 25.49
CA GLY A 622 -3.73 -5.68 25.62
C GLY A 622 -3.78 -4.97 26.97
N LEU A 623 -4.98 -4.68 27.49
CA LEU A 623 -5.15 -4.07 28.82
C LEU A 623 -4.67 -4.99 29.95
N ALA A 624 -4.96 -6.29 29.88
CA ALA A 624 -4.51 -7.25 30.88
C ALA A 624 -2.97 -7.34 30.90
N MET A 625 -2.35 -7.44 29.73
CA MET A 625 -0.91 -7.42 29.57
C MET A 625 -0.28 -6.15 30.16
N PHE A 626 -0.79 -4.97 29.81
CA PHE A 626 -0.26 -3.70 30.29
C PHE A 626 -0.37 -3.57 31.81
N ASN A 627 -1.52 -3.97 32.39
CA ASN A 627 -1.74 -3.95 33.83
C ASN A 627 -0.75 -4.87 34.57
N VAL A 628 -0.49 -6.07 34.05
CA VAL A 628 0.50 -6.99 34.64
C VAL A 628 1.91 -6.40 34.62
N LEU A 629 2.33 -5.83 33.48
CA LEU A 629 3.64 -5.20 33.33
C LEU A 629 3.81 -4.05 34.34
N GLN A 630 2.80 -3.17 34.43
CA GLN A 630 2.80 -2.04 35.37
C GLN A 630 2.81 -2.50 36.83
N ALA A 631 1.97 -3.48 37.21
CA ALA A 631 1.93 -4.03 38.56
C ALA A 631 3.27 -4.68 38.97
N ARG A 632 3.97 -5.31 38.02
CA ARG A 632 5.31 -5.87 38.21
C ARG A 632 6.44 -4.85 38.16
N LYS A 633 6.14 -3.59 37.82
CA LYS A 633 7.12 -2.52 37.61
C LYS A 633 8.11 -2.82 36.49
N VAL A 634 7.66 -3.55 35.47
CA VAL A 634 8.40 -3.72 34.21
C VAL A 634 8.18 -2.46 33.38
N PRO A 635 9.22 -1.81 32.82
CA PRO A 635 9.03 -0.66 31.95
C PRO A 635 8.09 -1.00 30.79
N SER A 636 6.97 -0.28 30.68
CA SER A 636 5.99 -0.52 29.63
C SER A 636 5.26 0.74 29.20
N LYS A 637 4.72 0.70 27.98
CA LYS A 637 3.89 1.74 27.39
C LYS A 637 2.69 1.09 26.70
N LEU A 638 1.52 1.72 26.74
CA LEU A 638 0.34 1.33 25.98
C LEU A 638 0.08 2.36 24.88
N LEU A 639 -0.05 1.90 23.64
CA LEU A 639 -0.54 2.66 22.49
C LEU A 639 -1.87 2.06 22.06
N MET A 640 -2.94 2.85 22.10
CA MET A 640 -4.29 2.41 21.75
C MET A 640 -4.91 3.34 20.72
N PHE A 641 -5.56 2.74 19.71
CA PHE A 641 -6.31 3.44 18.68
C PHE A 641 -7.81 3.11 18.82
N PRO A 642 -8.67 4.08 19.14
CA PRO A 642 -10.10 3.81 19.37
C PRO A 642 -10.87 3.52 18.07
N ASP A 643 -10.28 3.86 16.92
CA ASP A 643 -10.93 3.88 15.62
C ASP A 643 -10.22 3.01 14.57
N GLU A 644 -9.32 2.13 15.03
CA GLU A 644 -8.64 1.10 14.24
C GLU A 644 -9.12 -0.29 14.66
N ASN A 645 -8.91 -1.28 13.80
CA ASN A 645 -9.26 -2.67 14.05
C ASN A 645 -8.00 -3.49 14.45
N HIS A 646 -8.01 -4.81 14.19
CA HIS A 646 -6.85 -5.71 14.35
C HIS A 646 -5.58 -5.26 13.58
N TRP A 647 -5.69 -4.21 12.78
CA TRP A 647 -4.58 -3.52 12.15
C TRP A 647 -4.73 -2.03 12.30
N VAL A 648 -3.59 -1.34 12.26
CA VAL A 648 -3.52 0.12 12.10
C VAL A 648 -3.48 0.45 10.61
N LEU A 649 -4.60 0.91 10.05
CA LEU A 649 -4.79 1.09 8.61
C LEU A 649 -4.79 2.56 8.18
N LYS A 650 -5.24 3.49 9.03
CA LYS A 650 -5.30 4.91 8.67
C LYS A 650 -3.87 5.45 8.57
N PRO A 651 -3.54 6.22 7.51
CA PRO A 651 -2.17 6.71 7.30
C PRO A 651 -1.59 7.48 8.49
N GLU A 652 -2.36 8.37 9.11
CA GLU A 652 -1.92 9.17 10.27
C GLU A 652 -1.68 8.31 11.51
N ASN A 653 -2.59 7.40 11.82
CA ASN A 653 -2.41 6.44 12.91
C ASN A 653 -1.20 5.52 12.65
N SER A 654 -0.98 5.11 11.39
CA SER A 654 0.19 4.35 10.98
C SER A 654 1.48 5.14 11.19
N LEU A 655 1.51 6.45 10.95
CA LEU A 655 2.67 7.28 11.22
C LEU A 655 2.98 7.33 12.73
N VAL A 656 1.97 7.51 13.57
CA VAL A 656 2.10 7.43 15.04
C VAL A 656 2.63 6.06 15.46
N TRP A 657 2.04 4.98 14.94
CA TRP A 657 2.47 3.61 15.23
C TRP A 657 3.97 3.41 14.95
N HIS A 658 4.44 3.80 13.77
CA HIS A 658 5.86 3.66 13.41
C HIS A 658 6.75 4.48 14.32
N ARG A 659 6.39 5.74 14.59
CA ARG A 659 7.17 6.61 15.48
C ARG A 659 7.31 6.01 16.88
N GLU A 660 6.21 5.56 17.48
CA GLU A 660 6.23 5.00 18.83
C GLU A 660 7.00 3.68 18.90
N VAL A 661 6.85 2.81 17.90
CA VAL A 661 7.60 1.55 17.79
C VAL A 661 9.11 1.82 17.67
N LEU A 662 9.51 2.67 16.72
CA LEU A 662 10.92 2.97 16.48
C LEU A 662 11.57 3.66 17.68
N ASN A 663 10.89 4.63 18.29
CA ASN A 663 11.38 5.31 19.49
C ASN A 663 11.57 4.32 20.65
N TRP A 664 10.63 3.39 20.84
CA TRP A 664 10.73 2.37 21.87
C TRP A 664 11.94 1.46 21.68
N ILE A 665 12.08 0.85 20.50
CA ILE A 665 13.16 -0.09 20.25
C ILE A 665 14.53 0.58 20.27
N ASN A 666 14.66 1.79 19.70
CA ASN A 666 15.91 2.53 19.65
C ASN A 666 16.38 2.96 21.05
N HIS A 667 15.45 3.36 21.92
CA HIS A 667 15.77 3.71 23.30
C HIS A 667 16.42 2.54 24.06
N PHE A 668 15.83 1.35 24.00
CA PHE A 668 16.30 0.20 24.77
C PHE A 668 17.46 -0.56 24.13
N SER A 669 17.56 -0.59 22.81
CA SER A 669 18.71 -1.19 22.10
C SER A 669 19.96 -0.31 22.16
N GLY A 670 19.84 0.95 22.58
CA GLY A 670 20.93 1.93 22.53
C GLY A 670 21.23 2.42 21.11
N ASN A 671 20.35 2.15 20.15
CA ASN A 671 20.48 2.56 18.75
C ASN A 671 19.91 3.98 18.49
N ALA A 672 19.79 4.81 19.54
CA ALA A 672 19.40 6.20 19.40
C ALA A 672 20.53 6.99 18.71
N LYS A 673 20.37 7.33 17.43
CA LYS A 673 21.09 8.45 16.84
C LYS A 673 20.62 9.71 17.56
N ASP A 674 21.54 10.53 18.07
CA ASP A 674 21.24 11.79 18.75
C ASP A 674 20.11 12.53 18.01
N SER A 675 19.10 12.96 18.78
CA SER A 675 17.84 13.59 18.38
C SER A 675 17.98 14.93 17.65
N ALA A 676 19.16 15.25 17.12
CA ALA A 676 19.42 16.39 16.25
C ALA A 676 18.82 16.22 14.84
N LEU A 677 18.55 14.98 14.42
CA LEU A 677 17.95 14.69 13.10
C LEU A 677 16.47 15.09 13.00
N GLU A 678 15.70 15.10 14.09
CA GLU A 678 14.28 15.49 14.05
C GLU A 678 14.08 16.95 13.57
N ALA A 679 15.03 17.84 13.86
CA ALA A 679 14.99 19.24 13.44
C ALA A 679 15.48 19.48 12.00
N GLU A 680 16.29 18.59 11.43
CA GLU A 680 16.70 18.64 10.01
C GLU A 680 15.66 17.97 9.09
N PHE A 681 14.95 16.94 9.58
CA PHE A 681 13.93 16.22 8.82
C PHE A 681 12.72 17.09 8.47
N GLU A 682 12.28 18.00 9.36
CA GLU A 682 11.21 18.96 9.04
C GLU A 682 11.64 19.96 7.94
N LYS A 683 12.91 20.38 7.93
CA LYS A 683 13.42 21.36 6.95
C LYS A 683 13.57 20.76 5.55
N MET A 684 13.94 19.48 5.45
CA MET A 684 14.12 18.79 4.17
C MET A 684 12.80 18.41 3.47
N HIS A 685 11.68 18.38 4.19
CA HIS A 685 10.36 18.06 3.64
C HIS A 685 9.74 19.21 2.84
N ILE A 686 10.03 20.46 3.20
CA ILE A 686 9.49 21.65 2.53
C ILE A 686 9.91 21.72 1.05
N LEU A 687 11.14 21.32 0.72
CA LEU A 687 11.66 21.32 -0.66
C LEU A 687 11.28 20.06 -1.46
N ARG A 688 11.01 18.93 -0.78
CA ARG A 688 10.52 17.70 -1.43
C ARG A 688 9.04 17.76 -1.76
N ALA A 689 8.27 18.60 -1.05
CA ALA A 689 6.83 18.77 -1.23
C ALA A 689 6.43 19.51 -2.52
N THR A 690 7.37 20.20 -3.19
CA THR A 690 7.08 21.02 -4.38
C THR A 690 7.40 20.34 -5.73
N GLY A 691 7.65 19.01 -5.75
CA GLY A 691 7.61 18.21 -6.99
C GLY A 691 8.93 17.63 -7.49
N TYR A 692 10.05 17.78 -6.78
CA TYR A 692 11.36 17.26 -7.22
C TYR A 692 11.66 15.87 -6.63
N HIS A 693 10.88 14.86 -6.99
CA HIS A 693 11.03 13.48 -6.49
C HIS A 693 12.14 12.66 -7.20
N GLY A 694 12.82 13.22 -8.22
CA GLY A 694 13.75 12.49 -9.08
C GLY A 694 15.19 12.99 -9.11
N THR A 695 15.50 14.05 -8.38
CA THR A 695 16.76 14.79 -8.51
C THR A 695 17.79 14.35 -7.47
N SER A 696 19.07 14.27 -7.85
CA SER A 696 20.12 13.85 -6.92
C SER A 696 20.31 14.88 -5.79
N PRO A 697 20.74 14.46 -4.58
CA PRO A 697 21.01 15.39 -3.48
C PRO A 697 21.93 16.54 -3.87
N ALA A 698 22.97 16.27 -4.68
CA ALA A 698 23.88 17.30 -5.16
C ALA A 698 23.21 18.39 -6.01
N VAL A 699 22.18 18.04 -6.79
CA VAL A 699 21.43 19.03 -7.58
C VAL A 699 20.43 19.78 -6.70
N LEU A 700 19.83 19.12 -5.70
CA LEU A 700 18.97 19.80 -4.73
C LEU A 700 19.76 20.78 -3.86
N ASP A 701 20.95 20.39 -3.42
CA ASP A 701 21.88 21.25 -2.68
C ASP A 701 22.33 22.43 -3.55
N ALA A 702 22.63 22.19 -4.82
CA ALA A 702 23.00 23.25 -5.77
C ALA A 702 21.86 24.25 -6.01
N ILE A 703 20.61 23.78 -6.19
CA ILE A 703 19.44 24.67 -6.37
C ILE A 703 19.17 25.46 -5.08
N THR A 704 19.31 24.82 -3.92
CA THR A 704 19.14 25.48 -2.63
C THR A 704 20.23 26.55 -2.40
N ASP A 705 21.47 26.24 -2.77
CA ASP A 705 22.60 27.19 -2.74
C ASP A 705 22.36 28.36 -3.72
N LEU A 706 21.87 28.07 -4.93
CA LEU A 706 21.54 29.09 -5.92
C LEU A 706 20.43 30.04 -5.42
N ALA A 707 19.37 29.49 -4.82
CA ALA A 707 18.28 30.26 -4.24
C ALA A 707 18.75 31.12 -3.05
N ALA A 708 19.61 30.57 -2.18
CA ALA A 708 20.20 31.33 -1.08
C ALA A 708 21.07 32.49 -1.58
N ARG A 709 21.91 32.26 -2.60
CA ARG A 709 22.73 33.30 -3.23
C ARG A 709 21.89 34.38 -3.88
N TYR A 710 20.82 33.99 -4.58
CA TYR A 710 19.90 34.94 -5.20
C TYR A 710 19.24 35.86 -4.16
N LEU A 711 18.78 35.30 -3.03
CA LEU A 711 18.21 36.07 -1.93
C LEU A 711 19.24 36.99 -1.25
N SER A 712 20.46 36.50 -1.02
CA SER A 712 21.54 37.34 -0.48
C SER A 712 21.86 38.51 -1.40
N LEU A 713 21.95 38.26 -2.71
CA LEU A 713 22.20 39.30 -3.70
C LEU A 713 21.05 40.32 -3.75
N LEU A 714 19.81 39.87 -3.62
CA LEU A 714 18.64 40.73 -3.53
C LEU A 714 18.70 41.64 -2.30
N CYS A 715 19.06 41.09 -1.14
CA CYS A 715 19.23 41.87 0.10
C CYS A 715 20.38 42.87 -0.02
N GLU A 716 21.52 42.47 -0.58
CA GLU A 716 22.68 43.34 -0.81
C GLU A 716 22.34 44.51 -1.75
N LYS A 717 21.65 44.22 -2.86
CA LYS A 717 21.20 45.25 -3.81
C LYS A 717 20.18 46.18 -3.18
N THR A 718 19.21 45.63 -2.44
CA THR A 718 18.22 46.43 -1.68
C THR A 718 18.94 47.37 -0.71
N ALA A 719 19.95 46.88 0.00
CA ALA A 719 20.73 47.69 0.92
C ALA A 719 21.60 48.74 0.23
N GLY A 720 22.19 48.41 -0.92
CA GLY A 720 22.91 49.37 -1.76
C GLY A 720 22.01 50.52 -2.21
N HIS A 721 20.81 50.19 -2.69
CA HIS A 721 19.81 51.20 -3.09
C HIS A 721 19.35 52.05 -1.90
N ALA A 722 19.15 51.45 -0.73
CA ALA A 722 18.80 52.21 0.48
C ALA A 722 19.91 53.18 0.92
N VAL A 723 21.18 52.75 0.91
CA VAL A 723 22.31 53.63 1.20
C VAL A 723 22.39 54.77 0.18
N HIS A 724 22.15 54.49 -1.10
CA HIS A 724 22.18 55.50 -2.14
C HIS A 724 21.04 56.53 -2.00
N ASN A 725 19.81 56.06 -1.74
CA ASN A 725 18.62 56.89 -1.69
C ASN A 725 18.44 57.62 -0.35
N HIS A 726 18.87 57.00 0.76
CA HIS A 726 18.59 57.46 2.12
C HIS A 726 19.84 57.76 2.94
N GLY A 727 21.04 57.40 2.47
CA GLY A 727 22.31 57.68 3.15
C GLY A 727 22.66 56.75 4.31
N ASP A 728 21.77 55.82 4.68
CA ASP A 728 22.00 54.77 5.69
C ASP A 728 21.36 53.46 5.25
N ALA A 729 22.02 52.35 5.57
CA ALA A 729 21.56 50.99 5.26
C ALA A 729 20.46 50.52 6.24
N GLY A 730 19.79 51.40 6.99
CA GLY A 730 18.79 51.02 7.98
C GLY A 730 17.34 51.31 7.58
N ASP A 731 17.15 52.18 6.58
CA ASP A 731 15.84 52.69 6.18
C ASP A 731 15.54 52.20 4.76
N TYR A 732 14.85 51.06 4.65
CA TYR A 732 14.47 50.47 3.37
C TYR A 732 12.98 50.64 3.15
N THR A 733 12.59 51.12 1.98
CA THR A 733 11.20 51.12 1.56
C THR A 733 10.98 50.04 0.48
N ILE A 734 9.72 49.89 0.09
CA ILE A 734 9.37 48.97 -1.00
C ILE A 734 10.00 49.38 -2.34
N VAL A 735 10.42 50.65 -2.48
CA VAL A 735 11.09 51.17 -3.67
C VAL A 735 12.46 50.52 -3.86
N GLU A 736 13.24 50.38 -2.79
CA GLU A 736 14.58 49.77 -2.85
C GLU A 736 14.51 48.28 -3.23
N VAL A 737 13.50 47.58 -2.72
CA VAL A 737 13.23 46.18 -3.08
C VAL A 737 12.87 46.08 -4.56
N ARG A 738 12.06 47.02 -5.08
CA ARG A 738 11.69 47.07 -6.50
C ARG A 738 12.92 47.28 -7.39
N LEU A 739 13.76 48.25 -7.06
CA LEU A 739 15.00 48.54 -7.82
C LEU A 739 15.95 47.34 -7.79
N ALA A 740 16.10 46.68 -6.63
CA ALA A 740 16.92 45.49 -6.51
C ALA A 740 16.39 44.32 -7.36
N LEU A 741 15.07 44.14 -7.43
CA LEU A 741 14.44 43.14 -8.30
C LEU A 741 14.63 43.45 -9.79
N GLN A 742 14.69 44.73 -10.19
CA GLN A 742 15.04 45.14 -11.57
C GLN A 742 16.50 44.84 -11.88
N ASP A 743 17.43 45.20 -10.99
CA ASP A 743 18.87 44.93 -11.14
C ASP A 743 19.17 43.43 -11.29
N LEU A 744 18.38 42.59 -10.61
CA LEU A 744 18.52 41.12 -10.66
C LEU A 744 17.70 40.46 -11.77
N GLY A 745 17.12 41.26 -12.68
CA GLY A 745 16.35 40.76 -13.82
C GLY A 745 15.05 40.04 -13.46
N ALA A 746 14.56 40.19 -12.21
CA ALA A 746 13.27 39.65 -11.80
C ALA A 746 12.10 40.46 -12.36
N MET A 747 12.35 41.73 -12.70
CA MET A 747 11.38 42.64 -13.29
C MET A 747 11.97 43.38 -14.48
N LEU A 748 11.09 43.89 -15.33
CA LEU A 748 11.50 44.73 -16.44
C LEU A 748 12.22 46.01 -15.95
N PRO A 749 13.41 46.33 -16.49
CA PRO A 749 14.04 47.61 -16.24
C PRO A 749 13.21 48.73 -16.88
N GLU A 750 13.04 49.83 -16.16
CA GLU A 750 12.41 51.05 -16.67
C GLU A 750 13.33 51.73 -17.70
N LYS A 751 12.76 52.41 -18.70
CA LYS A 751 13.52 53.31 -19.57
C LYS A 751 14.26 54.37 -18.75
N SER A 752 15.42 54.82 -19.21
CA SER A 752 16.13 55.90 -18.53
C SER A 752 15.32 57.20 -18.58
N LEU A 753 15.52 58.08 -17.59
CA LEU A 753 14.89 59.41 -17.55
C LEU A 753 15.07 60.19 -18.87
N ALA A 754 16.26 60.11 -19.47
CA ALA A 754 16.54 60.74 -20.75
C ALA A 754 15.70 60.19 -21.92
N GLU A 755 15.41 58.88 -21.94
CA GLU A 755 14.54 58.26 -22.95
C GLU A 755 13.06 58.56 -22.73
N GLN A 756 12.62 58.62 -21.46
CA GLN A 756 11.25 58.99 -21.11
C GLN A 756 10.99 60.46 -21.49
N GLU A 757 11.93 61.36 -21.21
CA GLU A 757 11.89 62.77 -21.62
C GLU A 757 11.91 62.92 -23.15
N TRP A 758 12.76 62.16 -23.86
CA TRP A 758 12.83 62.20 -25.32
C TRP A 758 11.54 61.74 -26.01
N ARG A 759 10.89 60.70 -25.48
CA ARG A 759 9.65 60.14 -26.07
C ARG A 759 8.38 60.81 -25.55
N GLY A 760 8.46 61.64 -24.52
CA GLY A 760 7.31 62.30 -23.90
C GLY A 760 6.33 61.32 -23.24
N GLU A 761 6.81 60.15 -22.83
CA GLU A 761 6.02 59.05 -22.25
C GLU A 761 6.71 58.54 -20.98
N GLU A 762 5.96 58.48 -19.87
CA GLU A 762 6.41 57.90 -18.61
C GLU A 762 6.35 56.37 -18.69
N ASP A 763 7.45 55.68 -18.34
CA ASP A 763 7.53 54.21 -18.44
C ASP A 763 7.20 53.55 -17.11
N LEU A 764 5.92 53.18 -16.95
CA LEU A 764 5.40 52.59 -15.73
C LEU A 764 5.49 51.05 -15.71
N ARG A 765 6.04 50.40 -16.74
CA ARG A 765 5.96 48.93 -16.89
C ARG A 765 6.59 48.17 -15.72
N GLY A 766 7.75 48.62 -15.23
CA GLY A 766 8.41 48.03 -14.06
C GLY A 766 7.61 48.21 -12.77
N VAL A 767 6.94 49.35 -12.63
CA VAL A 767 6.06 49.66 -11.49
C VAL A 767 4.78 48.83 -11.54
N GLU A 768 4.16 48.71 -12.71
CA GLU A 768 2.94 47.92 -12.92
C GLU A 768 3.18 46.43 -12.69
N GLU A 769 4.29 45.88 -13.20
CA GLU A 769 4.70 44.49 -12.97
C GLU A 769 4.98 44.22 -11.49
N PHE A 770 5.66 45.16 -10.82
CA PHE A 770 5.89 45.06 -9.38
C PHE A 770 4.59 45.11 -8.57
N VAL A 771 3.66 46.00 -8.91
CA VAL A 771 2.36 46.12 -8.24
C VAL A 771 1.53 44.86 -8.46
N GLN A 772 1.54 44.27 -9.66
CA GLN A 772 0.87 43.00 -9.92
C GLN A 772 1.47 41.85 -9.10
N TRP A 773 2.80 41.77 -9.04
CA TRP A 773 3.50 40.77 -8.23
C TRP A 773 3.21 40.94 -6.73
N PHE A 774 3.35 42.16 -6.21
CA PHE A 774 3.19 42.47 -4.78
C PHE A 774 1.73 42.38 -4.30
N SER A 775 0.76 42.70 -5.17
CA SER A 775 -0.67 42.66 -4.86
C SER A 775 -1.34 41.33 -5.23
N GLY A 776 -0.60 40.43 -5.88
CA GLY A 776 -1.07 39.13 -6.33
C GLY A 776 -1.43 38.18 -5.18
N ASP A 777 -2.25 37.18 -5.47
CA ASP A 777 -2.83 36.28 -4.46
C ASP A 777 -1.75 35.57 -3.61
N ARG A 778 -0.61 35.22 -4.22
CA ARG A 778 0.51 34.55 -3.57
C ARG A 778 1.22 35.42 -2.52
N MET A 779 1.37 36.72 -2.77
CA MET A 779 2.00 37.63 -1.81
C MET A 779 1.02 38.04 -0.71
N ARG A 780 -0.28 38.05 -1.03
CA ARG A 780 -1.37 38.21 -0.05
C ARG A 780 -1.38 37.08 0.97
N GLU A 781 -1.27 35.82 0.53
CA GLU A 781 -1.14 34.66 1.42
C GLU A 781 0.09 34.75 2.34
N ILE A 782 1.23 35.19 1.81
CA ILE A 782 2.47 35.39 2.60
C ILE A 782 2.29 36.51 3.64
N MET A 783 1.62 37.61 3.27
CA MET A 783 1.33 38.70 4.19
C MET A 783 0.30 38.32 5.26
N ASP A 784 -0.72 37.55 4.91
CA ASP A 784 -1.74 37.08 5.86
C ASP A 784 -1.13 36.10 6.87
N PHE A 785 -0.16 35.27 6.43
CA PHE A 785 0.63 34.43 7.32
C PHE A 785 1.55 35.25 8.25
N ALA A 786 2.15 36.35 7.75
CA ALA A 786 3.05 37.20 8.53
C ALA A 786 2.34 38.12 9.53
N LYS A 787 1.05 38.42 9.33
CA LYS A 787 0.25 39.31 10.21
C LYS A 787 -0.25 38.67 11.51
N GLY A 788 -0.06 37.36 11.69
CA GLY A 788 -0.22 36.74 13.01
C GLY A 788 -1.64 36.77 13.59
N ASP A 789 -2.69 36.55 12.78
CA ASP A 789 -4.08 36.36 13.26
C ASP A 789 -4.31 34.98 13.95
N MET A 790 -3.35 34.56 14.79
CA MET A 790 -3.57 33.65 15.92
C MET A 790 -2.89 34.28 17.15
N GLU A 791 -3.70 34.78 18.08
CA GLU A 791 -3.29 35.47 19.30
C GLU A 791 -2.21 34.72 20.11
N SER A 792 -0.99 35.28 20.22
CA SER A 792 -0.47 35.92 21.45
C SER A 792 1.07 36.02 21.45
N ASP A 793 1.55 37.25 21.71
CA ASP A 793 2.86 37.68 22.21
C ASP A 793 4.10 37.66 21.29
N GLU A 794 4.19 38.76 20.53
CA GLU A 794 5.36 39.50 20.01
C GLU A 794 6.76 38.85 20.13
N MET A 795 7.23 38.28 19.01
CA MET A 795 8.60 38.46 18.51
C MET A 795 8.58 38.37 16.98
N ASP A 796 9.24 39.31 16.28
CA ASP A 796 9.41 39.22 14.83
C ASP A 796 10.19 37.95 14.45
N TYR A 797 9.97 37.49 13.21
CA TYR A 797 10.52 36.26 12.65
C TYR A 797 12.05 36.16 12.75
N LEU A 798 12.76 37.30 12.62
CA LEU A 798 14.23 37.34 12.69
C LEU A 798 14.74 37.09 14.12
N SER A 799 13.99 37.58 15.11
CA SER A 799 14.31 37.42 16.54
C SER A 799 14.13 35.97 17.00
N ALA A 800 13.14 35.27 16.46
CA ALA A 800 12.93 33.84 16.68
C ALA A 800 14.04 32.98 16.07
N LEU A 801 14.53 33.34 14.87
CA LEU A 801 15.62 32.64 14.17
C LEU A 801 16.97 32.77 14.90
N LYS A 802 17.34 33.97 15.33
CA LYS A 802 18.63 34.20 16.03
C LYS A 802 18.75 33.45 17.35
N LYS A 803 17.64 33.30 18.09
CA LYS A 803 17.64 32.66 19.41
C LYS A 803 17.73 31.13 19.35
N ARG A 804 17.28 30.53 18.24
CA ARG A 804 17.37 29.07 17.99
C ARG A 804 18.77 28.60 17.57
N HIS A 805 19.63 29.49 17.10
CA HIS A 805 20.91 29.12 16.51
C HIS A 805 22.15 29.28 17.40
N ASN A 806 22.00 29.74 18.65
CA ASN A 806 23.15 29.98 19.52
C ASN A 806 23.20 29.00 20.69
N LYS A 807 23.70 27.79 20.43
CA LYS A 807 24.38 26.89 21.38
C LYS A 807 25.01 25.71 20.62
N THR A 808 26.33 25.53 20.83
CA THR A 808 27.25 24.43 20.43
C THR A 808 28.02 24.55 19.09
N ASP A 809 29.27 25.04 19.23
CA ASP A 809 30.57 24.71 18.60
C ASP A 809 30.76 24.66 17.06
N ASP A 810 31.25 25.78 16.51
CA ASP A 810 32.47 26.06 15.69
C ASP A 810 33.19 24.98 14.83
N GLY A 811 32.57 23.86 14.49
CA GLY A 811 33.19 22.84 13.62
C GLY A 811 32.55 22.61 12.24
N LYS A 812 31.32 23.07 12.01
CA LYS A 812 30.48 22.54 10.91
C LYS A 812 30.58 23.24 9.55
N PHE A 813 31.33 24.33 9.43
CA PHE A 813 31.35 25.15 8.21
C PHE A 813 32.72 25.30 7.56
N GLN A 814 33.72 24.52 8.00
CA GLN A 814 35.01 24.47 7.30
C GLN A 814 34.83 23.75 5.95
N GLY A 815 34.62 24.54 4.89
CA GLY A 815 34.44 24.06 3.51
C GLY A 815 33.19 24.58 2.78
N THR A 816 32.25 25.24 3.48
CA THR A 816 31.07 25.90 2.89
C THR A 816 31.32 27.39 2.65
N ILE A 817 30.55 28.03 1.74
CA ILE A 817 30.70 29.45 1.40
C ILE A 817 30.49 30.42 2.57
N LEU A 818 29.81 29.99 3.64
CA LEU A 818 29.70 30.76 4.89
C LEU A 818 31.07 30.99 5.58
N GLY A 819 32.13 30.30 5.15
CA GLY A 819 33.51 30.46 5.65
C GLY A 819 34.55 30.78 4.57
N LYS A 820 34.17 31.18 3.35
CA LYS A 820 35.11 31.64 2.31
C LYS A 820 34.55 32.85 1.55
N PRO A 821 35.37 33.87 1.25
CA PRO A 821 34.99 34.94 0.33
C PRO A 821 34.74 34.37 -1.08
N ALA A 822 33.73 34.91 -1.77
CA ALA A 822 33.28 34.46 -3.08
C ALA A 822 34.29 34.86 -4.18
N ASP A 823 34.88 33.88 -4.86
CA ASP A 823 35.49 34.11 -6.16
C ASP A 823 34.37 34.24 -7.21
N HIS A 824 34.26 35.43 -7.80
CA HIS A 824 33.29 35.80 -8.85
C HIS A 824 33.73 35.29 -10.23
N GLU A 825 33.55 34.00 -10.55
CA GLU A 825 33.90 33.52 -11.91
C GLU A 825 32.95 32.46 -12.52
N ASN A 826 31.68 32.35 -12.13
CA ASN A 826 30.75 31.47 -12.87
C ASN A 826 29.39 32.12 -13.18
N GLU A 827 28.98 31.99 -14.45
CA GLU A 827 27.75 32.49 -15.07
C GLU A 827 26.48 31.87 -14.45
N ILE A 828 25.43 32.69 -14.31
CA ILE A 828 24.09 32.28 -13.86
C ILE A 828 23.20 32.10 -15.10
N GLU A 829 22.73 30.88 -15.37
CA GLU A 829 21.68 30.63 -16.39
C GLU A 829 20.30 31.07 -15.87
N ILE A 830 19.55 31.81 -16.70
CA ILE A 830 18.23 32.36 -16.36
C ILE A 830 17.12 31.42 -16.85
N GLU A 831 16.33 30.86 -15.92
CA GLU A 831 15.14 30.07 -16.25
C GLU A 831 14.07 30.92 -16.96
N GLY A 832 13.58 30.42 -18.11
CA GLY A 832 12.54 31.09 -18.94
C GLY A 832 13.05 31.79 -20.21
N GLY A 833 14.36 31.78 -20.48
CA GLY A 833 14.99 32.43 -21.64
C GLY A 833 15.05 31.64 -22.95
N GLY A 834 14.45 30.45 -23.02
CA GLY A 834 14.46 29.61 -24.24
C GLY A 834 15.84 29.06 -24.63
N GLY A 835 16.80 28.97 -23.70
CA GLY A 835 18.11 28.35 -23.91
C GLY A 835 19.12 29.15 -24.73
N GLU A 836 18.77 30.36 -25.20
CA GLU A 836 19.67 31.20 -26.02
C GLU A 836 20.29 32.39 -25.25
N LEU A 837 19.89 32.63 -24.00
CA LEU A 837 20.39 33.75 -23.18
C LEU A 837 21.31 33.20 -22.08
N LYS A 838 22.57 33.64 -22.06
CA LYS A 838 23.60 33.07 -21.18
C LYS A 838 24.01 33.97 -20.02
N THR A 839 23.70 35.26 -20.08
CA THR A 839 23.94 36.19 -18.97
C THR A 839 22.74 37.10 -18.70
N ILE A 840 22.74 37.77 -17.54
CA ILE A 840 21.75 38.80 -17.18
C ILE A 840 21.80 39.96 -18.18
N GLU A 841 22.98 40.33 -18.68
CA GLU A 841 23.10 41.39 -19.69
C GLU A 841 22.42 41.00 -21.01
N ASP A 842 22.50 39.74 -21.45
CA ASP A 842 21.82 39.27 -22.67
C ASP A 842 20.29 39.38 -22.53
N TRP A 843 19.76 39.05 -21.35
CA TRP A 843 18.34 39.17 -21.05
C TRP A 843 17.89 40.63 -21.02
N ILE A 844 18.66 41.51 -20.36
CA ILE A 844 18.40 42.95 -20.31
C ILE A 844 18.42 43.55 -21.72
N SER A 845 19.44 43.23 -22.55
CA SER A 845 19.56 43.72 -23.92
C SER A 845 18.36 43.28 -24.79
N LYS A 846 17.95 42.00 -24.71
CA LYS A 846 16.80 41.49 -25.47
C LYS A 846 15.47 42.12 -25.03
N ARG A 847 15.28 42.40 -23.75
CA ARG A 847 14.04 43.01 -23.22
C ARG A 847 13.96 44.52 -23.41
N THR A 848 15.10 45.21 -23.46
CA THR A 848 15.19 46.66 -23.71
C THR A 848 15.16 47.02 -25.21
N GLY A 849 15.55 46.08 -26.08
CA GLY A 849 15.59 46.29 -27.53
C GLY A 849 16.85 47.00 -28.04
N ARG A 850 17.88 47.14 -27.20
CA ARG A 850 19.18 47.73 -27.55
C ARG A 850 20.22 46.65 -27.86
N THR A 851 21.02 46.86 -28.90
CA THR A 851 22.14 45.95 -29.27
C THR A 851 23.46 46.44 -28.68
N LYS A 852 24.34 45.49 -28.33
CA LYS A 852 25.62 45.69 -27.62
C LYS A 852 26.59 46.73 -28.24
N ASP A 853 26.38 47.12 -29.50
CA ASP A 853 27.24 48.07 -30.23
C ASP A 853 26.89 49.56 -29.98
N GLU A 854 25.79 49.89 -29.29
CA GLU A 854 25.40 51.29 -29.04
C GLU A 854 26.08 51.93 -27.80
N ASP A 855 26.73 51.14 -26.94
CA ASP A 855 27.35 51.63 -25.70
C ASP A 855 28.80 52.13 -25.89
N ASP A 856 29.45 51.84 -27.02
CA ASP A 856 30.86 52.22 -27.28
C ASP A 856 31.01 53.65 -27.90
N GLU A 857 29.92 54.36 -28.21
CA GLU A 857 30.00 55.71 -28.81
C GLU A 857 29.88 56.89 -27.81
N VAL A 858 29.76 56.65 -26.50
CA VAL A 858 29.52 57.75 -25.52
C VAL A 858 30.65 57.99 -24.52
N VAL A 859 31.74 57.19 -24.54
CA VAL A 859 32.89 57.42 -23.64
C VAL A 859 34.15 57.75 -24.45
N GLY A 860 34.18 58.96 -25.00
CA GLY A 860 35.31 59.46 -25.78
C GLY A 860 35.28 60.97 -26.01
N ASP A 861 35.22 61.77 -24.94
CA ASP A 861 36.03 62.98 -24.78
C ASP A 861 35.84 63.60 -23.37
N MET A 862 36.90 63.49 -22.57
CA MET A 862 37.17 64.30 -21.38
C MET A 862 37.77 65.66 -21.79
N ASP A 863 37.69 66.62 -20.85
CA ASP A 863 38.36 67.94 -20.76
C ASP A 863 37.53 69.15 -21.25
N LEU A 864 37.22 70.22 -20.50
CA LEU A 864 37.73 70.80 -19.24
C LEU A 864 36.68 71.78 -18.64
N ALA A 865 36.46 71.72 -17.32
CA ALA A 865 36.45 72.85 -16.35
C ALA A 865 35.90 72.40 -14.98
#